data_AF-A0A5D0N5X5-F1
#
_entry.id   AF-A0A5D0N5X5-F1
#
_cell.length_a   1.000
_cell.length_b   1.000
_cell.length_c   1.000
_cell.angle_alpha   90.00
_cell.angle_beta   90.00
_cell.angle_gamma   90.00
#
_symmetry.space_group_name_H-M   'P 1'
#
loop_
_entity.id
_entity.type
_entity.pdbx_description
1 polymer ?
#
loop_
_entity_poly.entity_id
_entity_poly.type
_entity_poly.pdbx_seq_one_letter_code
_entity_poly.pdbx_strand_id
1 'polypeptide(L)'
;MDALATILLRRAGAVALPSPAAARPADGDAWVASLEADLAATGWLLDAAIRRRFALLDPVTRMRWADFVCAVTAELVGADREHVPLFRSFPDTPADPDRLYVERLIVHLLQTDAAPCVLCGAEGRVHALDPCGHLVCADCFDADAYTACPICGRRLTAGNSYLPLVAEAAPPTSATAPPVRLRRLTLDHSPTGTAVRLRDELVGRPTALGEGDLADLRTLVAATAPDRLDWLPAVVPARETLAVVVAEALHRTALTAAHERVLAEAATRWDTATDVARALWAYSGGDPGLVLPRRRRDNAPSEAYRPVDEPAVTVGTPRVRALPRPLRRTVLAFLGSLDLPTAAEDLARHPTVWKRLAERLHPYEWVTAYPDAAVAFAALRGTRAPAGGALGTAMVAAGERAPERLILSRHTDGTVSLRVRTFAALVEQAVAEGDAAGAAALLVQRPGDLWRRLDHLLRLAGDDPDAQRVVLAAARQVAPRVSPTVLADAAAALTGRDATVAVVEAVEVAADASMAEAAQAVGARHVGTVGAALGRALGLRTRRPAGPVPARGAEPGTPRRTFFPRGDVVRAWSAPEQRRPLPAEAIAEIRAGVDAELVERAGGLDRFDVAVLDAALGRVPAPRRDRAGSAQLTGWPRGSVRHLPDLDVLRLFLHWTDGEKFRVDLDLSCAFYDREWTPRGHCDYTRLRFKGRAAIHSGDLTSAPPPLGATEFLDLDRAALLSARVEWAVPVVFSYNDVPFEALDAAFAGFSLPERGGRQFDPARVVQRFHLRGDARSLAPLVVNVRTGQVMWIDASLSTAGYGHNVGGYGARLGRLAADLWEHFHAGIRPTLLDLAAWHASARADRIVVAHADGTTTQVPAGRGAETVAAVRAAAANDMGDGASPQPRAGKAFVATVDQDRLTVLFDGEVADGSAALLLDGPAGPPWTPVSAADLAAELVPR
;
A
#
# COMPACT_ATOMS: atom_id res chain seq x y z
N MET A 1 -2.74 -27.25 11.68
CA MET A 1 -1.46 -27.75 11.13
C MET A 1 -0.33 -26.90 11.68
N ASP A 2 0.93 -27.12 11.30
CA ASP A 2 2.00 -26.17 11.64
C ASP A 2 1.89 -24.88 10.81
N ALA A 3 2.59 -23.82 11.26
CA ALA A 3 2.56 -22.51 10.61
C ALA A 3 3.28 -22.49 9.25
N LEU A 4 4.21 -23.43 8.99
CA LEU A 4 4.93 -23.50 7.73
C LEU A 4 3.99 -23.99 6.62
N ALA A 5 3.24 -25.06 6.86
CA ALA A 5 2.25 -25.59 5.92
C ALA A 5 1.23 -24.53 5.48
N THR A 6 0.76 -23.68 6.40
CA THR A 6 -0.13 -22.55 6.09
C THR A 6 0.51 -21.56 5.13
N ILE A 7 1.80 -21.25 5.32
CA ILE A 7 2.54 -20.31 4.45
C ILE A 7 2.79 -20.92 3.06
N LEU A 8 3.14 -22.22 2.97
CA LEU A 8 3.34 -22.89 1.68
C LEU A 8 2.05 -22.87 0.84
N LEU A 9 0.91 -23.19 1.47
CA LEU A 9 -0.40 -23.14 0.83
C LEU A 9 -0.78 -21.71 0.45
N ARG A 10 -0.72 -20.75 1.37
CA ARG A 10 -1.09 -19.34 1.11
C ARG A 10 -0.25 -18.69 0.02
N ARG A 11 1.08 -18.88 0.02
CA ARG A 11 1.99 -18.13 -0.85
C ARG A 11 2.29 -18.81 -2.18
N ALA A 12 2.32 -20.15 -2.21
CA ALA A 12 2.69 -20.92 -3.40
C ALA A 12 1.55 -21.80 -3.95
N GLY A 13 0.38 -21.84 -3.30
CA GLY A 13 -0.68 -22.80 -3.62
C GLY A 13 -0.27 -24.26 -3.36
N ALA A 14 0.81 -24.49 -2.60
CA ALA A 14 1.51 -25.76 -2.54
C ALA A 14 1.17 -26.54 -1.26
N VAL A 15 0.82 -27.82 -1.39
CA VAL A 15 0.42 -28.69 -0.27
C VAL A 15 1.35 -29.91 -0.18
N ALA A 16 2.07 -30.01 0.93
CA ALA A 16 2.98 -31.12 1.21
C ALA A 16 2.25 -32.33 1.82
N LEU A 17 1.46 -33.02 1.00
CA LEU A 17 0.72 -34.21 1.44
C LEU A 17 1.67 -35.38 1.78
N PRO A 18 1.37 -36.17 2.83
CA PRO A 18 2.15 -37.33 3.21
C PRO A 18 2.14 -38.43 2.15
N SER A 19 2.97 -39.46 2.34
CA SER A 19 3.00 -40.65 1.48
C SER A 19 1.64 -41.36 1.44
N PRO A 20 1.26 -41.98 0.31
CA PRO A 20 0.01 -42.72 0.17
C PRO A 20 -0.06 -43.93 1.10
N ALA A 21 -1.27 -44.40 1.37
CA ALA A 21 -1.52 -45.65 2.09
C ALA A 21 -1.04 -46.86 1.26
N ALA A 22 -0.70 -47.96 1.94
CA ALA A 22 -0.23 -49.20 1.30
C ALA A 22 -1.29 -49.89 0.42
N ALA A 23 -2.58 -49.59 0.63
CA ALA A 23 -3.69 -50.06 -0.18
C ALA A 23 -4.57 -48.86 -0.58
N ARG A 24 -5.01 -48.81 -1.83
CA ARG A 24 -5.86 -47.74 -2.36
C ARG A 24 -7.27 -47.82 -1.74
N PRO A 25 -7.80 -46.73 -1.15
CA PRO A 25 -9.20 -46.67 -0.72
C PRO A 25 -10.14 -46.81 -1.92
N ALA A 26 -11.16 -47.66 -1.81
CA ALA A 26 -12.13 -47.89 -2.89
C ALA A 26 -13.00 -46.66 -3.20
N ASP A 27 -13.17 -45.76 -2.23
CA ASP A 27 -13.94 -44.52 -2.33
C ASP A 27 -13.10 -43.29 -2.71
N GLY A 28 -11.78 -43.44 -2.88
CA GLY A 28 -10.84 -42.32 -2.98
C GLY A 28 -11.15 -41.33 -4.11
N ASP A 29 -11.50 -41.81 -5.30
CA ASP A 29 -11.80 -40.95 -6.45
C ASP A 29 -13.12 -40.19 -6.29
N ALA A 30 -14.12 -40.81 -5.65
CA ALA A 30 -15.42 -40.20 -5.38
C ALA A 30 -15.32 -39.17 -4.24
N TRP A 31 -14.55 -39.47 -3.20
CA TRP A 31 -14.30 -38.53 -2.10
C TRP A 31 -13.51 -37.30 -2.56
N VAL A 32 -12.54 -37.47 -3.46
CA VAL A 32 -11.81 -36.34 -4.05
C VAL A 32 -12.70 -35.46 -4.91
N ALA A 33 -13.68 -36.01 -5.63
CA ALA A 33 -14.66 -35.19 -6.37
C ALA A 33 -15.49 -34.27 -5.44
N SER A 34 -15.82 -34.72 -4.22
CA SER A 34 -16.46 -33.85 -3.21
C SER A 34 -15.52 -32.73 -2.75
N LEU A 35 -14.25 -33.05 -2.44
CA LEU A 35 -13.24 -32.05 -2.10
C LEU A 35 -13.00 -31.04 -3.23
N GLU A 36 -13.00 -31.49 -4.48
CA GLU A 36 -12.89 -30.61 -5.66
C GLU A 36 -14.09 -29.66 -5.77
N ALA A 37 -15.29 -30.07 -5.35
CA ALA A 37 -16.46 -29.20 -5.28
C ALA A 37 -16.38 -28.16 -4.14
N ASP A 38 -15.95 -28.55 -2.95
CA ASP A 38 -15.75 -27.66 -1.81
C ASP A 38 -14.67 -26.59 -2.10
N LEU A 39 -13.59 -26.98 -2.78
CA LEU A 39 -12.54 -26.07 -3.22
C LEU A 39 -13.02 -25.15 -4.36
N ALA A 40 -13.79 -25.66 -5.33
CA ALA A 40 -14.36 -24.84 -6.39
C ALA A 40 -15.30 -23.75 -5.83
N ALA A 41 -16.06 -24.06 -4.78
CA ALA A 41 -16.91 -23.10 -4.06
C ALA A 41 -16.13 -21.99 -3.33
N THR A 42 -14.81 -22.16 -3.11
CA THR A 42 -13.90 -21.13 -2.60
C THR A 42 -12.97 -20.53 -3.65
N GLY A 43 -13.15 -20.88 -4.94
CA GLY A 43 -12.37 -20.36 -6.05
C GLY A 43 -11.08 -21.15 -6.36
N TRP A 44 -10.97 -22.41 -5.93
CA TRP A 44 -9.75 -23.22 -6.07
C TRP A 44 -9.98 -24.57 -6.81
N LEU A 45 -8.93 -25.12 -7.40
CA LEU A 45 -8.89 -26.43 -8.06
C LEU A 45 -7.62 -27.20 -7.71
N LEU A 46 -7.70 -28.52 -7.74
CA LEU A 46 -6.56 -29.42 -7.57
C LEU A 46 -5.84 -29.67 -8.91
N ASP A 47 -4.50 -29.67 -8.92
CA ASP A 47 -3.74 -30.26 -10.03
C ASP A 47 -3.85 -31.80 -10.07
N ALA A 48 -3.48 -32.41 -11.21
CA ALA A 48 -3.59 -33.85 -11.38
C ALA A 48 -2.68 -34.68 -10.42
N ALA A 49 -1.57 -34.12 -9.92
CA ALA A 49 -0.68 -34.81 -8.98
C ALA A 49 -1.23 -34.78 -7.54
N ILE A 50 -1.70 -33.62 -7.06
CA ILE A 50 -2.31 -33.49 -5.73
C ILE A 50 -3.66 -34.24 -5.66
N ARG A 51 -4.46 -34.18 -6.73
CA ARG A 51 -5.70 -34.97 -6.89
C ARG A 51 -5.44 -36.48 -6.73
N ARG A 52 -4.45 -37.01 -7.47
CA ARG A 52 -4.03 -38.42 -7.36
C ARG A 52 -3.49 -38.75 -5.97
N ARG A 53 -2.81 -37.82 -5.30
CA ARG A 53 -2.29 -38.06 -3.95
C ARG A 53 -3.42 -38.17 -2.92
N PHE A 54 -4.39 -37.25 -2.91
CA PHE A 54 -5.54 -37.32 -1.99
C PHE A 54 -6.33 -38.64 -2.15
N ALA A 55 -6.55 -39.09 -3.39
CA ALA A 55 -7.26 -40.34 -3.68
C ALA A 55 -6.55 -41.62 -3.16
N LEU A 56 -5.29 -41.50 -2.72
CA LEU A 56 -4.47 -42.60 -2.19
C LEU A 56 -4.15 -42.46 -0.69
N LEU A 57 -4.64 -41.42 -0.01
CA LEU A 57 -4.48 -41.24 1.44
C LEU A 57 -5.53 -42.04 2.22
N ASP A 58 -5.18 -42.49 3.44
CA ASP A 58 -6.15 -43.12 4.33
C ASP A 58 -7.27 -42.14 4.78
N PRO A 59 -8.45 -42.64 5.21
CA PRO A 59 -9.59 -41.78 5.53
C PRO A 59 -9.34 -40.73 6.62
N VAL A 60 -8.47 -40.99 7.60
CA VAL A 60 -8.20 -40.05 8.70
C VAL A 60 -7.23 -38.97 8.25
N THR A 61 -6.16 -39.36 7.57
CA THR A 61 -5.16 -38.42 7.03
C THR A 61 -5.76 -37.55 5.94
N ARG A 62 -6.56 -38.10 5.02
CA ARG A 62 -7.18 -37.32 3.94
C ARG A 62 -8.14 -36.26 4.48
N MET A 63 -8.97 -36.60 5.46
CA MET A 63 -9.92 -35.66 6.08
C MET A 63 -9.18 -34.50 6.74
N ARG A 64 -8.21 -34.81 7.61
CA ARG A 64 -7.41 -33.79 8.32
C ARG A 64 -6.69 -32.81 7.38
N TRP A 65 -6.22 -33.30 6.22
CA TRP A 65 -5.59 -32.44 5.21
C TRP A 65 -6.61 -31.65 4.38
N ALA A 66 -7.79 -32.21 4.06
CA ALA A 66 -8.87 -31.45 3.45
C ALA A 66 -9.38 -30.34 4.36
N ASP A 67 -9.71 -30.64 5.62
CA ASP A 67 -10.15 -29.66 6.63
C ASP A 67 -9.17 -28.47 6.70
N PHE A 68 -7.87 -28.77 6.71
CA PHE A 68 -6.82 -27.76 6.71
C PHE A 68 -6.75 -26.95 5.40
N VAL A 69 -6.77 -27.60 4.24
CA VAL A 69 -6.69 -26.90 2.96
C VAL A 69 -7.91 -26.01 2.76
N CYS A 70 -9.12 -26.54 3.01
CA CYS A 70 -10.38 -25.80 2.93
C CYS A 70 -10.42 -24.61 3.91
N ALA A 71 -9.93 -24.77 5.15
CA ALA A 71 -9.88 -23.67 6.11
C ALA A 71 -8.96 -22.53 5.64
N VAL A 72 -7.77 -22.85 5.14
CA VAL A 72 -6.81 -21.83 4.67
C VAL A 72 -7.27 -21.20 3.35
N THR A 73 -7.84 -21.96 2.41
CA THR A 73 -8.38 -21.38 1.17
C THR A 73 -9.58 -20.48 1.44
N ALA A 74 -10.44 -20.83 2.41
CA ALA A 74 -11.52 -19.98 2.89
C ALA A 74 -11.00 -18.67 3.51
N GLU A 75 -9.98 -18.71 4.39
CA GLU A 75 -9.36 -17.51 5.00
C GLU A 75 -8.83 -16.51 3.95
N LEU A 76 -8.32 -17.01 2.82
CA LEU A 76 -7.78 -16.15 1.76
C LEU A 76 -8.89 -15.31 1.11
N VAL A 77 -10.07 -15.89 0.88
CA VAL A 77 -11.22 -15.17 0.32
C VAL A 77 -12.09 -14.50 1.39
N GLY A 78 -11.93 -14.83 2.68
CA GLY A 78 -12.71 -14.31 3.82
C GLY A 78 -13.86 -15.21 4.27
N ALA A 79 -14.02 -16.37 3.63
CA ALA A 79 -15.06 -17.37 3.94
C ALA A 79 -14.81 -18.15 5.25
N ASP A 80 -13.74 -17.83 5.99
CA ASP A 80 -13.54 -18.26 7.37
C ASP A 80 -14.50 -17.54 8.36
N ARG A 81 -15.25 -16.54 7.88
CA ARG A 81 -16.19 -15.74 8.67
C ARG A 81 -17.63 -15.96 8.29
N GLU A 82 -18.49 -15.86 9.31
CA GLU A 82 -19.93 -15.79 9.11
C GLU A 82 -20.29 -14.37 8.65
N HIS A 83 -20.68 -14.22 7.39
CA HIS A 83 -21.02 -12.93 6.81
C HIS A 83 -22.49 -12.57 7.05
N VAL A 84 -22.72 -11.82 8.13
CA VAL A 84 -24.06 -11.50 8.66
C VAL A 84 -24.29 -9.98 8.64
N PRO A 85 -24.90 -9.42 7.57
CA PRO A 85 -25.24 -8.00 7.49
C PRO A 85 -26.48 -7.65 8.32
N LEU A 86 -26.70 -6.36 8.64
CA LEU A 86 -27.86 -5.90 9.43
C LEU A 86 -29.22 -6.40 8.88
N PHE A 87 -29.40 -6.36 7.56
CA PHE A 87 -30.59 -6.89 6.88
C PHE A 87 -30.28 -8.23 6.20
N ARG A 88 -30.91 -9.32 6.65
CA ARG A 88 -30.77 -10.65 6.00
C ARG A 88 -31.26 -10.66 4.56
N SER A 89 -32.15 -9.73 4.20
CA SER A 89 -32.67 -9.58 2.84
C SER A 89 -31.72 -8.91 1.86
N PHE A 90 -30.56 -8.36 2.27
CA PHE A 90 -29.64 -7.66 1.37
C PHE A 90 -29.29 -8.51 0.12
N PRO A 91 -29.42 -7.97 -1.12
CA PRO A 91 -29.55 -6.55 -1.48
C PRO A 91 -30.96 -5.93 -1.38
N ASP A 92 -31.99 -6.71 -1.05
CA ASP A 92 -33.39 -6.26 -0.93
C ASP A 92 -33.67 -5.63 0.45
N THR A 93 -32.88 -4.62 0.81
CA THR A 93 -33.06 -3.84 2.06
C THR A 93 -34.29 -2.92 1.99
N PRO A 94 -34.90 -2.52 3.12
CA PRO A 94 -36.07 -1.63 3.12
C PRO A 94 -35.90 -0.36 2.27
N ALA A 95 -36.99 0.08 1.63
CA ALA A 95 -36.98 1.23 0.74
C ALA A 95 -36.86 2.58 1.48
N ASP A 96 -37.35 2.64 2.72
CA ASP A 96 -37.34 3.83 3.59
C ASP A 96 -36.76 3.47 4.98
N PRO A 97 -35.43 3.47 5.13
CA PRO A 97 -34.77 3.19 6.40
C PRO A 97 -34.95 4.31 7.43
N ASP A 98 -35.22 5.55 7.01
CA ASP A 98 -35.44 6.70 7.90
C ASP A 98 -36.80 6.57 8.61
N ARG A 99 -37.85 6.21 7.87
CA ARG A 99 -39.15 5.86 8.46
C ARG A 99 -39.01 4.68 9.42
N LEU A 100 -38.30 3.63 9.02
CA LEU A 100 -38.04 2.48 9.87
C LEU A 100 -37.32 2.92 11.16
N TYR A 101 -36.34 3.83 11.10
CA TYR A 101 -35.66 4.42 12.26
C TYR A 101 -36.60 5.24 13.15
N VAL A 102 -37.52 6.03 12.59
CA VAL A 102 -38.52 6.77 13.36
C VAL A 102 -39.50 5.83 14.06
N GLU A 103 -39.99 4.80 13.35
CA GLU A 103 -40.84 3.75 13.93
C GLU A 103 -40.10 3.01 15.07
N ARG A 104 -38.80 2.71 14.90
CA ARG A 104 -37.92 2.15 15.93
C ARG A 104 -37.77 3.05 17.15
N LEU A 105 -37.54 4.35 16.95
CA LEU A 105 -37.37 5.32 18.04
C LEU A 105 -38.66 5.47 18.85
N ILE A 106 -39.81 5.48 18.17
CA ILE A 106 -41.14 5.50 18.79
C ILE A 106 -41.36 4.24 19.65
N VAL A 107 -41.01 3.05 19.13
CA VAL A 107 -41.06 1.81 19.92
C VAL A 107 -40.10 1.88 21.12
N HIS A 108 -38.84 2.30 20.94
CA HIS A 108 -37.88 2.38 22.05
C HIS A 108 -38.34 3.30 23.19
N LEU A 109 -38.90 4.47 22.85
CA LEU A 109 -39.28 5.49 23.83
C LEU A 109 -40.62 5.22 24.50
N LEU A 110 -41.56 4.52 23.83
CA LEU A 110 -42.96 4.43 24.24
C LEU A 110 -43.47 3.00 24.47
N GLN A 111 -42.78 1.96 23.98
CA GLN A 111 -43.24 0.58 24.14
C GLN A 111 -42.92 0.03 25.53
N THR A 112 -43.95 -0.36 26.26
CA THR A 112 -43.84 -1.21 27.46
C THR A 112 -44.36 -2.61 27.17
N ASP A 113 -44.09 -3.54 28.08
CA ASP A 113 -44.36 -4.98 27.97
C ASP A 113 -45.86 -5.32 28.00
N ALA A 114 -46.61 -4.63 28.86
CA ALA A 114 -48.05 -4.81 29.03
C ALA A 114 -48.92 -3.89 28.13
N ALA A 115 -48.32 -3.00 27.35
CA ALA A 115 -49.04 -2.09 26.46
C ALA A 115 -49.32 -2.73 25.08
N PRO A 116 -50.42 -2.35 24.40
CA PRO A 116 -50.58 -2.60 22.97
C PRO A 116 -49.37 -2.07 22.19
N CYS A 117 -49.07 -2.65 21.03
CA CYS A 117 -47.97 -2.17 20.20
C CYS A 117 -48.18 -0.70 19.80
N VAL A 118 -47.20 0.17 20.05
CA VAL A 118 -47.31 1.61 19.76
C VAL A 118 -47.35 1.95 18.25
N LEU A 119 -47.08 0.99 17.37
CA LEU A 119 -47.15 1.14 15.92
C LEU A 119 -48.45 0.60 15.30
N CYS A 120 -48.92 -0.59 15.72
CA CYS A 120 -50.08 -1.27 15.11
C CYS A 120 -51.28 -1.49 16.06
N GLY A 121 -51.13 -1.23 17.36
CA GLY A 121 -52.16 -1.46 18.37
C GLY A 121 -52.36 -2.93 18.79
N ALA A 122 -51.53 -3.87 18.33
CA ALA A 122 -51.68 -5.29 18.70
C ALA A 122 -51.35 -5.55 20.18
N GLU A 123 -52.28 -6.18 20.91
CA GLU A 123 -52.12 -6.58 22.31
C GLU A 123 -51.43 -7.95 22.45
N GLY A 124 -50.60 -8.13 23.47
CA GLY A 124 -49.97 -9.43 23.79
C GLY A 124 -48.91 -9.93 22.79
N ARG A 125 -48.55 -9.12 21.80
CA ARG A 125 -47.60 -9.45 20.70
C ARG A 125 -46.21 -8.86 20.89
N VAL A 126 -45.96 -8.21 22.01
CA VAL A 126 -44.73 -7.48 22.33
C VAL A 126 -43.79 -8.41 23.10
N HIS A 127 -42.60 -8.63 22.56
CA HIS A 127 -41.63 -9.58 23.10
C HIS A 127 -40.24 -8.95 23.20
N ALA A 128 -39.47 -9.36 24.20
CA ALA A 128 -38.10 -8.91 24.40
C ALA A 128 -37.13 -9.66 23.47
N LEU A 129 -36.26 -8.91 22.78
CA LEU A 129 -35.24 -9.44 21.87
C LEU A 129 -33.97 -9.87 22.61
N ASP A 130 -33.51 -11.10 22.37
CA ASP A 130 -32.25 -11.63 22.88
C ASP A 130 -31.05 -11.14 22.04
N PRO A 131 -29.96 -10.62 22.63
CA PRO A 131 -29.63 -10.46 24.05
C PRO A 131 -29.83 -9.03 24.59
N CYS A 132 -30.53 -8.18 23.86
CA CYS A 132 -30.61 -6.74 24.16
C CYS A 132 -31.75 -6.35 25.12
N GLY A 133 -32.74 -7.23 25.33
CA GLY A 133 -33.93 -6.99 26.16
C GLY A 133 -34.96 -6.02 25.56
N HIS A 134 -34.71 -5.41 24.40
CA HIS A 134 -35.62 -4.44 23.80
C HIS A 134 -36.93 -5.08 23.34
N LEU A 135 -38.03 -4.41 23.67
CA LEU A 135 -39.39 -4.83 23.35
C LEU A 135 -39.75 -4.45 21.92
N VAL A 136 -40.20 -5.42 21.13
CA VAL A 136 -40.73 -5.21 19.77
C VAL A 136 -41.97 -6.07 19.53
N CYS A 137 -42.86 -5.64 18.64
CA CYS A 137 -44.04 -6.41 18.25
C CYS A 137 -43.74 -7.35 17.09
N ALA A 138 -44.08 -8.63 17.22
CA ALA A 138 -43.86 -9.65 16.18
C ALA A 138 -44.57 -9.35 14.84
N ASP A 139 -45.70 -8.62 14.88
CA ASP A 139 -46.45 -8.24 13.68
C ASP A 139 -45.84 -7.02 12.94
N CYS A 140 -45.04 -6.20 13.63
CA CYS A 140 -44.36 -5.01 13.09
C CYS A 140 -42.87 -5.25 12.79
N PHE A 141 -42.29 -6.25 13.44
CA PHE A 141 -40.88 -6.61 13.36
C PHE A 141 -40.77 -8.14 13.27
N ASP A 142 -40.58 -8.62 12.05
CA ASP A 142 -40.24 -10.02 11.79
C ASP A 142 -38.78 -10.27 12.19
N ALA A 143 -38.57 -10.92 13.33
CA ALA A 143 -37.26 -11.32 13.84
C ALA A 143 -36.39 -12.07 12.81
N ASP A 144 -36.99 -12.85 11.92
CA ASP A 144 -36.25 -13.68 10.96
C ASP A 144 -35.70 -12.85 9.79
N ALA A 145 -36.22 -11.64 9.55
CA ALA A 145 -35.75 -10.73 8.51
C ALA A 145 -34.52 -9.88 8.91
N TYR A 146 -34.19 -9.80 10.20
CA TYR A 146 -33.11 -8.94 10.73
C TYR A 146 -32.04 -9.75 11.47
N THR A 147 -30.82 -9.22 11.53
CA THR A 147 -29.71 -9.84 12.28
C THR A 147 -29.38 -9.09 13.56
N ALA A 148 -29.87 -7.86 13.72
CA ALA A 148 -29.63 -7.05 14.90
C ALA A 148 -30.92 -6.38 15.39
N CYS A 149 -30.93 -6.05 16.68
CA CYS A 149 -32.00 -5.33 17.32
C CYS A 149 -32.25 -4.02 16.57
N PRO A 150 -33.50 -3.75 16.16
CA PRO A 150 -33.81 -2.61 15.33
C PRO A 150 -33.64 -1.29 16.10
N ILE A 151 -33.66 -1.36 17.43
CA ILE A 151 -33.55 -0.21 18.35
C ILE A 151 -32.09 0.15 18.66
N CYS A 152 -31.24 -0.83 19.00
CA CYS A 152 -29.88 -0.57 19.50
C CYS A 152 -28.75 -1.11 18.61
N GLY A 153 -29.04 -1.68 17.44
CA GLY A 153 -28.04 -2.21 16.50
C GLY A 153 -27.29 -3.46 17.00
N ARG A 154 -27.60 -3.97 18.20
CA ARG A 154 -26.93 -5.14 18.79
C ARG A 154 -27.41 -6.44 18.12
N ARG A 155 -26.47 -7.27 17.63
CA ARG A 155 -26.78 -8.56 16.98
C ARG A 155 -27.74 -9.41 17.83
N LEU A 156 -28.72 -10.01 17.17
CA LEU A 156 -29.69 -10.95 17.73
C LEU A 156 -29.12 -12.37 17.71
N THR A 157 -29.50 -13.18 18.70
CA THR A 157 -29.08 -14.58 18.78
C THR A 157 -29.65 -15.40 17.63
N ALA A 158 -28.84 -16.30 17.05
CA ALA A 158 -29.25 -17.16 15.95
C ALA A 158 -30.30 -18.18 16.40
N GLY A 159 -31.27 -18.49 15.53
CA GLY A 159 -32.46 -19.27 15.87
C GLY A 159 -33.62 -18.34 16.24
N ASN A 160 -34.06 -18.36 17.50
CA ASN A 160 -35.13 -17.48 17.96
C ASN A 160 -34.53 -16.16 18.50
N SER A 161 -34.83 -15.03 17.85
CA SER A 161 -34.40 -13.72 18.37
C SER A 161 -35.24 -13.22 19.55
N TYR A 162 -36.32 -13.91 19.90
CA TYR A 162 -37.01 -13.80 21.17
C TYR A 162 -36.57 -14.92 22.12
N LEU A 163 -36.75 -14.72 23.42
CA LEU A 163 -36.50 -15.79 24.41
C LEU A 163 -37.45 -17.00 24.13
N PRO A 164 -37.01 -18.24 24.43
CA PRO A 164 -36.90 -19.37 23.47
C PRO A 164 -38.21 -20.13 23.11
N LEU A 165 -38.35 -20.93 22.03
CA LEU A 165 -37.54 -22.09 21.57
C LEU A 165 -37.68 -22.42 20.03
N VAL A 166 -36.55 -22.67 19.32
CA VAL A 166 -36.26 -23.64 18.20
C VAL A 166 -37.25 -23.75 17.00
N ALA A 167 -36.91 -23.74 15.69
CA ALA A 167 -35.84 -24.43 14.91
C ALA A 167 -35.41 -23.68 13.59
N GLU A 168 -34.84 -24.40 12.58
CA GLU A 168 -34.34 -23.86 11.28
C GLU A 168 -35.01 -24.44 10.00
N ALA A 169 -34.78 -23.79 8.84
CA ALA A 169 -35.27 -24.17 7.50
C ALA A 169 -34.16 -24.19 6.41
N ALA A 170 -34.42 -24.86 5.27
CA ALA A 170 -33.44 -25.29 4.26
C ALA A 170 -33.26 -24.32 3.04
N PRO A 171 -32.16 -24.43 2.26
CA PRO A 171 -31.83 -23.47 1.19
C PRO A 171 -32.40 -23.82 -0.21
N PRO A 172 -32.55 -22.84 -1.12
CA PRO A 172 -32.98 -23.05 -2.51
C PRO A 172 -31.83 -23.38 -3.47
N THR A 173 -32.20 -23.98 -4.63
CA THR A 173 -31.29 -24.52 -5.65
C THR A 173 -30.90 -23.53 -6.75
N SER A 174 -29.69 -23.69 -7.30
CA SER A 174 -29.05 -22.84 -8.32
C SER A 174 -29.66 -22.96 -9.73
N ALA A 175 -29.55 -21.86 -10.49
CA ALA A 175 -29.47 -21.87 -11.96
C ALA A 175 -28.02 -21.57 -12.40
N THR A 176 -27.70 -21.85 -13.67
CA THR A 176 -26.33 -21.91 -14.20
C THR A 176 -25.67 -20.54 -14.40
N ALA A 177 -24.49 -20.37 -13.80
CA ALA A 177 -23.68 -19.16 -13.80
C ALA A 177 -22.64 -19.07 -14.95
N PRO A 178 -22.14 -17.86 -15.29
CA PRO A 178 -20.94 -17.67 -16.13
C PRO A 178 -19.67 -18.24 -15.47
N PRO A 179 -18.60 -18.50 -16.25
CA PRO A 179 -17.42 -19.22 -15.77
C PRO A 179 -16.69 -18.49 -14.63
N VAL A 180 -16.43 -19.22 -13.54
CA VAL A 180 -15.70 -18.77 -12.35
C VAL A 180 -14.18 -18.78 -12.64
N ARG A 181 -13.46 -17.74 -12.21
CA ARG A 181 -11.98 -17.73 -12.22
C ARG A 181 -11.46 -18.61 -11.07
N LEU A 182 -10.88 -19.75 -11.41
CA LEU A 182 -10.40 -20.74 -10.45
C LEU A 182 -8.87 -20.73 -10.33
N ARG A 183 -8.36 -20.88 -9.11
CA ARG A 183 -6.91 -20.87 -8.78
C ARG A 183 -6.40 -22.29 -8.53
N ARG A 184 -5.21 -22.61 -9.01
CA ARG A 184 -4.68 -23.98 -8.95
C ARG A 184 -3.83 -24.23 -7.70
N LEU A 185 -4.15 -25.31 -6.99
CA LEU A 185 -3.34 -25.90 -5.91
C LEU A 185 -2.45 -27.02 -6.46
N THR A 186 -1.23 -27.14 -5.94
CA THR A 186 -0.21 -28.07 -6.43
C THR A 186 0.38 -28.96 -5.34
N LEU A 187 0.86 -30.15 -5.73
CA LEU A 187 1.51 -31.08 -4.80
C LEU A 187 2.96 -30.64 -4.53
N ASP A 188 3.29 -30.41 -3.26
CA ASP A 188 4.66 -30.13 -2.86
C ASP A 188 5.42 -31.44 -2.55
N HIS A 189 6.51 -31.66 -3.30
CA HIS A 189 7.41 -32.79 -3.11
C HIS A 189 8.61 -32.48 -2.20
N SER A 190 8.85 -31.20 -1.88
CA SER A 190 9.97 -30.74 -1.06
C SER A 190 9.56 -29.48 -0.28
N PRO A 191 8.73 -29.60 0.78
CA PRO A 191 8.32 -28.45 1.60
C PRO A 191 9.49 -27.63 2.14
N THR A 192 10.62 -28.26 2.48
CA THR A 192 11.85 -27.54 2.87
C THR A 192 12.44 -26.73 1.72
N GLY A 193 12.45 -27.28 0.49
CA GLY A 193 12.89 -26.57 -0.71
C GLY A 193 11.98 -25.39 -1.05
N THR A 194 10.67 -25.60 -1.01
CA THR A 194 9.67 -24.52 -1.20
C THR A 194 9.79 -23.45 -0.12
N ALA A 195 10.03 -23.82 1.14
CA ALA A 195 10.26 -22.88 2.23
C ALA A 195 11.54 -22.05 2.04
N VAL A 196 12.64 -22.68 1.62
CA VAL A 196 13.89 -21.98 1.27
C VAL A 196 13.66 -21.02 0.12
N ARG A 197 12.99 -21.46 -0.96
CA ARG A 197 12.64 -20.60 -2.09
C ARG A 197 11.80 -19.39 -1.66
N LEU A 198 10.70 -19.60 -0.94
CA LEU A 198 9.82 -18.51 -0.47
C LEU A 198 10.53 -17.53 0.48
N ARG A 199 11.44 -18.03 1.33
CA ARG A 199 12.29 -17.20 2.18
C ARG A 199 13.21 -16.30 1.35
N ASP A 200 13.88 -16.89 0.38
CA ASP A 200 14.88 -16.21 -0.43
C ASP A 200 14.22 -15.22 -1.42
N GLU A 201 13.05 -15.56 -1.99
CA GLU A 201 12.16 -14.65 -2.71
C GLU A 201 11.76 -13.44 -1.84
N LEU A 202 11.32 -13.66 -0.59
CA LEU A 202 10.93 -12.58 0.34
C LEU A 202 12.11 -11.67 0.71
N VAL A 203 13.30 -12.23 0.92
CA VAL A 203 14.53 -11.46 1.20
C VAL A 203 15.04 -10.73 -0.04
N GLY A 204 14.86 -11.31 -1.24
CA GLY A 204 15.22 -10.73 -2.51
C GLY A 204 14.36 -9.55 -2.96
N ARG A 205 13.16 -9.34 -2.36
CA ARG A 205 12.28 -8.23 -2.73
C ARG A 205 13.00 -6.86 -2.58
N PRO A 206 12.99 -5.99 -3.62
CA PRO A 206 13.60 -4.66 -3.54
C PRO A 206 12.85 -3.70 -2.61
N THR A 207 11.65 -4.11 -2.16
CA THR A 207 10.68 -3.36 -1.37
C THR A 207 10.73 -3.79 0.11
N ALA A 208 10.43 -2.87 1.03
CA ALA A 208 10.25 -3.28 2.43
C ALA A 208 9.01 -4.17 2.53
N LEU A 209 9.14 -5.30 3.21
CA LEU A 209 8.02 -6.23 3.41
C LEU A 209 6.96 -5.62 4.32
N GLY A 210 5.69 -5.83 3.98
CA GLY A 210 4.57 -5.55 4.87
C GLY A 210 4.58 -6.48 6.09
N GLU A 211 3.85 -6.12 7.14
CA GLU A 211 3.89 -6.85 8.41
C GLU A 211 3.54 -8.35 8.30
N GLY A 212 2.56 -8.70 7.45
CA GLY A 212 2.23 -10.10 7.14
C GLY A 212 3.36 -10.85 6.44
N ASP A 213 3.99 -10.23 5.44
CA ASP A 213 5.18 -10.80 4.76
C ASP A 213 6.38 -10.94 5.74
N LEU A 214 6.52 -10.03 6.72
CA LEU A 214 7.51 -10.14 7.79
C LEU A 214 7.20 -11.27 8.78
N ALA A 215 5.92 -11.52 9.09
CA ALA A 215 5.51 -12.67 9.91
C ALA A 215 5.79 -14.00 9.19
N ASP A 216 5.50 -14.06 7.88
CA ASP A 216 5.82 -15.21 7.04
C ASP A 216 7.34 -15.46 6.99
N LEU A 217 8.13 -14.40 6.75
CA LEU A 217 9.58 -14.48 6.73
C LEU A 217 10.15 -14.98 8.06
N ARG A 218 9.65 -14.53 9.21
CA ARG A 218 10.09 -15.04 10.53
C ARG A 218 9.86 -16.55 10.67
N THR A 219 8.69 -17.04 10.25
CA THR A 219 8.36 -18.47 10.29
C THR A 219 9.24 -19.28 9.33
N LEU A 220 9.45 -18.78 8.10
CA LEU A 220 10.29 -19.42 7.09
C LEU A 220 11.76 -19.48 7.51
N VAL A 221 12.31 -18.41 8.10
CA VAL A 221 13.67 -18.40 8.66
C VAL A 221 13.79 -19.37 9.82
N ALA A 222 12.83 -19.37 10.76
CA ALA A 222 12.83 -20.30 11.90
C ALA A 222 12.79 -21.78 11.46
N ALA A 223 12.12 -22.09 10.35
CA ALA A 223 12.02 -23.45 9.81
C ALA A 223 13.24 -23.90 8.98
N THR A 224 14.01 -22.98 8.39
CA THR A 224 15.04 -23.32 7.39
C THR A 224 16.47 -22.91 7.76
N ALA A 225 16.64 -21.85 8.53
CA ALA A 225 17.96 -21.33 8.92
C ALA A 225 17.89 -20.53 10.25
N PRO A 226 17.47 -21.15 11.37
CA PRO A 226 17.53 -20.52 12.67
C PRO A 226 18.97 -20.18 13.06
N ASP A 227 19.15 -19.09 13.80
CA ASP A 227 20.37 -18.72 14.52
C ASP A 227 21.66 -18.57 13.67
N ARG A 228 21.52 -18.23 12.38
CA ARG A 228 22.60 -17.97 11.42
C ARG A 228 22.20 -16.96 10.34
N LEU A 229 23.15 -16.20 9.80
CA LEU A 229 22.93 -15.16 8.77
C LEU A 229 23.73 -15.41 7.46
N ASP A 230 24.45 -16.53 7.39
CA ASP A 230 25.29 -16.96 6.26
C ASP A 230 24.52 -17.44 5.03
N TRP A 231 23.23 -17.73 5.17
CA TRP A 231 22.32 -18.00 4.04
C TRP A 231 21.84 -16.73 3.34
N LEU A 232 22.00 -15.54 3.93
CA LEU A 232 21.56 -14.29 3.31
C LEU A 232 22.42 -13.98 2.08
N PRO A 233 21.82 -13.59 0.93
CA PRO A 233 22.56 -13.20 -0.26
C PRO A 233 23.51 -12.05 0.06
N ALA A 234 24.61 -11.91 -0.69
CA ALA A 234 25.66 -10.91 -0.45
C ALA A 234 25.08 -9.49 -0.27
N VAL A 235 24.10 -9.13 -1.12
CA VAL A 235 23.31 -7.91 -1.02
C VAL A 235 21.86 -8.29 -0.72
N VAL A 236 21.29 -7.74 0.37
CA VAL A 236 19.85 -7.78 0.63
C VAL A 236 19.23 -6.46 0.14
N PRO A 237 18.38 -6.46 -0.90
CA PRO A 237 17.90 -5.23 -1.52
C PRO A 237 17.11 -4.30 -0.59
N ALA A 238 16.32 -4.83 0.33
CA ALA A 238 15.54 -4.06 1.31
C ALA A 238 16.24 -4.03 2.69
N ARG A 239 16.74 -2.85 3.08
CA ARG A 239 17.46 -2.64 4.36
C ARG A 239 16.55 -2.85 5.57
N GLU A 240 15.27 -2.58 5.42
CA GLU A 240 14.23 -2.88 6.41
C GLU A 240 14.09 -4.39 6.64
N THR A 241 14.09 -5.20 5.58
CA THR A 241 14.01 -6.67 5.64
C THR A 241 15.27 -7.25 6.29
N LEU A 242 16.46 -6.80 5.86
CA LEU A 242 17.74 -7.16 6.49
C LEU A 242 17.73 -6.86 8.00
N ALA A 243 17.25 -5.68 8.40
CA ALA A 243 17.18 -5.27 9.80
C ALA A 243 16.29 -6.18 10.66
N VAL A 244 15.17 -6.69 10.12
CA VAL A 244 14.30 -7.64 10.84
C VAL A 244 14.97 -9.01 10.99
N VAL A 245 15.60 -9.53 9.94
CA VAL A 245 16.30 -10.83 10.00
C VAL A 245 17.48 -10.76 10.98
N VAL A 246 18.28 -9.69 10.93
CA VAL A 246 19.36 -9.42 11.88
C VAL A 246 18.85 -9.29 13.31
N ALA A 247 17.76 -8.52 13.52
CA ALA A 247 17.16 -8.34 14.84
C ALA A 247 16.67 -9.66 15.45
N GLU A 248 16.00 -10.52 14.67
CA GLU A 248 15.51 -11.82 15.10
C GLU A 248 16.68 -12.76 15.47
N ALA A 249 17.70 -12.85 14.61
CA ALA A 249 18.87 -13.69 14.88
C ALA A 249 19.66 -13.22 16.13
N LEU A 250 19.83 -11.91 16.31
CA LEU A 250 20.42 -11.34 17.52
C LEU A 250 19.56 -11.59 18.76
N HIS A 251 18.24 -11.62 18.63
CA HIS A 251 17.33 -11.88 19.74
C HIS A 251 17.34 -13.34 20.19
N ARG A 252 17.26 -14.29 19.24
CA ARG A 252 17.30 -15.74 19.53
C ARG A 252 18.62 -16.21 20.10
N THR A 253 19.72 -15.71 19.55
CA THR A 253 21.07 -16.05 20.03
C THR A 253 21.48 -15.30 21.29
N ALA A 254 20.68 -14.37 21.80
CA ALA A 254 21.03 -13.63 23.02
C ALA A 254 21.30 -14.61 24.18
N LEU A 255 22.46 -14.47 24.81
CA LEU A 255 22.96 -15.33 25.90
C LEU A 255 23.31 -16.78 25.48
N THR A 256 23.41 -17.09 24.18
CA THR A 256 23.92 -18.38 23.67
C THR A 256 25.36 -18.26 23.15
N ALA A 257 26.05 -19.39 23.01
CA ALA A 257 27.39 -19.43 22.40
C ALA A 257 27.42 -18.96 20.93
N ALA A 258 26.28 -18.99 20.23
CA ALA A 258 26.18 -18.52 18.85
C ALA A 258 26.13 -16.98 18.74
N HIS A 259 25.91 -16.25 19.84
CA HIS A 259 25.70 -14.79 19.81
C HIS A 259 26.86 -14.02 19.19
N GLU A 260 28.10 -14.36 19.53
CA GLU A 260 29.28 -13.63 19.06
C GLU A 260 29.47 -13.80 17.55
N ARG A 261 29.22 -15.00 17.03
CA ARG A 261 29.24 -15.30 15.59
C ARG A 261 28.15 -14.51 14.85
N VAL A 262 26.90 -14.57 15.32
CA VAL A 262 25.78 -13.83 14.70
C VAL A 262 25.96 -12.32 14.80
N LEU A 263 26.56 -11.82 15.89
CA LEU A 263 26.89 -10.40 16.05
C LEU A 263 27.99 -9.95 15.08
N ALA A 264 29.00 -10.79 14.82
CA ALA A 264 30.01 -10.54 13.80
C ALA A 264 29.41 -10.56 12.39
N GLU A 265 28.59 -11.57 12.07
CA GLU A 265 27.85 -11.68 10.80
C GLU A 265 26.86 -10.53 10.58
N ALA A 266 26.28 -9.97 11.65
CA ALA A 266 25.41 -8.80 11.56
C ALA A 266 26.19 -7.51 11.31
N ALA A 267 27.35 -7.34 11.98
CA ALA A 267 28.17 -6.14 11.88
C ALA A 267 28.77 -5.93 10.49
N THR A 268 29.10 -7.01 9.76
CA THR A 268 29.59 -6.93 8.37
C THR A 268 28.52 -6.57 7.35
N ARG A 269 27.24 -6.48 7.75
CA ARG A 269 26.09 -6.14 6.89
C ARG A 269 25.58 -4.71 7.12
N TRP A 270 26.20 -3.95 8.03
CA TRP A 270 25.89 -2.54 8.26
C TRP A 270 26.79 -1.67 7.38
N ASP A 271 26.19 -0.81 6.54
CA ASP A 271 26.94 0.17 5.73
C ASP A 271 26.82 1.58 6.32
N THR A 272 25.69 1.88 6.96
CA THR A 272 25.37 3.20 7.50
C THR A 272 24.93 3.13 8.95
N ALA A 273 25.06 4.26 9.67
CA ALA A 273 24.46 4.38 11.00
C ALA A 273 22.95 4.11 10.93
N THR A 274 22.27 4.55 9.87
CA THR A 274 20.84 4.29 9.67
C THR A 274 20.50 2.79 9.72
N ASP A 275 21.33 1.90 9.16
CA ASP A 275 21.10 0.44 9.18
C ASP A 275 21.20 -0.14 10.60
N VAL A 276 22.14 0.36 11.41
CA VAL A 276 22.22 0.04 12.84
C VAL A 276 20.96 0.47 13.58
N ALA A 277 20.46 1.69 13.30
CA ALA A 277 19.22 2.18 13.90
C ALA A 277 18.04 1.28 13.55
N ARG A 278 17.91 0.85 12.28
CA ARG A 278 16.87 -0.11 11.86
C ARG A 278 16.96 -1.41 12.67
N ALA A 279 18.15 -2.02 12.74
CA ALA A 279 18.35 -3.29 13.43
C ALA A 279 18.05 -3.21 14.94
N LEU A 280 18.52 -2.16 15.64
CA LEU A 280 18.28 -1.99 17.08
C LEU A 280 16.83 -1.60 17.40
N TRP A 281 16.16 -0.88 16.50
CA TRP A 281 14.76 -0.52 16.66
C TRP A 281 13.85 -1.74 16.41
N ALA A 282 14.12 -2.53 15.36
CA ALA A 282 13.48 -3.82 15.12
C ALA A 282 13.71 -4.82 16.26
N TYR A 283 14.93 -4.92 16.78
CA TYR A 283 15.26 -5.73 17.98
C TYR A 283 14.43 -5.30 19.20
N SER A 284 14.05 -4.03 19.28
CA SER A 284 13.19 -3.49 20.33
C SER A 284 11.68 -3.62 20.06
N GLY A 285 11.28 -4.23 18.94
CA GLY A 285 9.88 -4.37 18.53
C GLY A 285 9.30 -3.11 17.85
N GLY A 286 10.13 -2.29 17.21
CA GLY A 286 9.70 -1.12 16.45
C GLY A 286 9.86 -1.27 14.94
N ASP A 287 9.10 -0.45 14.19
CA ASP A 287 9.08 -0.43 12.72
C ASP A 287 10.50 -0.27 12.12
N PRO A 288 11.02 -1.26 11.36
CA PRO A 288 12.37 -1.21 10.78
C PRO A 288 12.54 -0.08 9.75
N GLY A 289 11.45 0.51 9.26
CA GLY A 289 11.43 1.73 8.46
C GLY A 289 11.73 3.02 9.24
N LEU A 290 11.87 2.94 10.57
CA LEU A 290 12.10 4.05 11.49
C LEU A 290 10.96 5.09 11.52
N VAL A 291 9.74 4.63 11.24
CA VAL A 291 8.51 5.41 11.42
C VAL A 291 8.12 5.39 12.89
N LEU A 292 7.59 6.52 13.38
CA LEU A 292 7.09 6.65 14.74
C LEU A 292 5.56 6.78 14.67
N PRO A 293 4.80 6.13 15.56
CA PRO A 293 3.35 6.32 15.66
C PRO A 293 3.00 7.81 15.82
N ARG A 294 1.87 8.22 15.23
CA ARG A 294 1.44 9.62 15.30
C ARG A 294 1.16 9.99 16.75
N ARG A 295 1.67 11.15 17.18
CA ARG A 295 1.19 11.78 18.39
C ARG A 295 -0.27 12.21 18.16
N ARG A 296 -1.16 11.80 19.06
CA ARG A 296 -2.53 12.32 19.14
C ARG A 296 -2.49 13.85 19.14
N ARG A 297 -3.39 14.48 18.40
CA ARG A 297 -3.67 15.90 18.59
C ARG A 297 -4.70 16.01 19.69
N ASP A 298 -4.24 16.25 20.90
CA ASP A 298 -5.12 16.63 22.00
C ASP A 298 -5.91 17.88 21.58
N ASN A 299 -7.22 17.87 21.82
CA ASN A 299 -8.18 18.95 21.47
C ASN A 299 -8.59 19.06 19.97
N ALA A 300 -8.78 17.94 19.26
CA ALA A 300 -9.56 17.98 18.02
C ALA A 300 -11.04 18.33 18.32
N PRO A 301 -11.74 19.17 17.53
CA PRO A 301 -13.09 19.64 17.90
C PRO A 301 -14.14 18.53 18.08
N SER A 302 -14.07 17.44 17.32
CA SER A 302 -14.99 16.29 17.51
C SER A 302 -14.61 15.38 18.67
N GLU A 303 -13.42 15.53 19.28
CA GLU A 303 -12.99 14.73 20.44
C GLU A 303 -13.87 14.98 21.67
N ALA A 304 -14.46 16.18 21.77
CA ALA A 304 -15.39 16.54 22.84
C ALA A 304 -16.73 15.78 22.78
N TYR A 305 -17.00 15.06 21.69
CA TYR A 305 -18.21 14.24 21.49
C TYR A 305 -17.93 12.73 21.65
N ARG A 306 -16.69 12.32 21.96
CA ARG A 306 -16.37 10.91 22.25
C ARG A 306 -17.12 10.49 23.52
N PRO A 307 -17.86 9.37 23.53
CA PRO A 307 -18.50 8.85 24.74
C PRO A 307 -17.49 8.58 25.87
N VAL A 308 -17.90 8.80 27.12
CA VAL A 308 -17.01 8.66 28.29
C VAL A 308 -16.48 7.23 28.44
N ASP A 309 -17.29 6.25 28.08
CA ASP A 309 -16.97 4.81 28.19
C ASP A 309 -16.15 4.28 27.00
N GLU A 310 -15.84 5.12 26.00
CA GLU A 310 -14.98 4.77 24.87
C GLU A 310 -13.57 5.35 25.05
N PRO A 311 -12.58 4.55 25.47
CA PRO A 311 -11.22 5.04 25.63
C PRO A 311 -10.58 5.37 24.27
N ALA A 312 -9.81 6.46 24.19
CA ALA A 312 -9.06 6.80 22.99
C ALA A 312 -7.90 5.82 22.76
N VAL A 313 -8.04 4.94 21.76
CA VAL A 313 -7.02 3.94 21.40
C VAL A 313 -5.86 4.62 20.68
N THR A 314 -4.63 4.37 21.11
CA THR A 314 -3.42 4.95 20.49
C THR A 314 -2.29 3.93 20.39
N VAL A 315 -1.57 3.93 19.26
CA VAL A 315 -0.38 3.10 19.07
C VAL A 315 0.80 3.76 19.80
N GLY A 316 1.26 3.14 20.89
CA GLY A 316 2.38 3.65 21.68
C GLY A 316 3.73 3.49 20.96
N THR A 317 4.62 4.48 21.09
CA THR A 317 6.00 4.32 20.56
C THR A 317 6.78 3.27 21.39
N PRO A 318 7.37 2.24 20.77
CA PRO A 318 8.00 1.13 21.49
C PRO A 318 9.14 1.57 22.43
N ARG A 319 9.31 0.80 23.51
CA ARG A 319 10.38 0.98 24.50
C ARG A 319 11.64 0.27 24.04
N VAL A 320 12.79 0.96 24.07
CA VAL A 320 14.07 0.34 23.70
C VAL A 320 14.44 -0.74 24.72
N ARG A 321 14.62 -1.97 24.23
CA ARG A 321 14.99 -3.14 25.05
C ARG A 321 16.40 -2.98 25.63
N ALA A 322 16.71 -3.76 26.65
CA ALA A 322 18.07 -3.86 27.16
C ALA A 322 19.00 -4.45 26.07
N LEU A 323 20.15 -3.83 25.85
CA LEU A 323 21.13 -4.25 24.85
C LEU A 323 22.32 -4.96 25.55
N PRO A 324 22.66 -6.21 25.17
CA PRO A 324 23.83 -6.91 25.71
C PRO A 324 25.11 -6.08 25.59
N ARG A 325 26.04 -6.22 26.55
CA ARG A 325 27.31 -5.48 26.54
C ARG A 325 28.14 -5.71 25.26
N PRO A 326 28.21 -6.91 24.66
CA PRO A 326 28.84 -7.11 23.35
C PRO A 326 28.17 -6.26 22.26
N LEU A 327 26.85 -6.38 22.08
CA LEU A 327 26.09 -5.62 21.07
C LEU A 327 26.30 -4.10 21.21
N ARG A 328 26.27 -3.55 22.42
CA ARG A 328 26.54 -2.12 22.67
C ARG A 328 27.94 -1.70 22.20
N ARG A 329 28.96 -2.51 22.49
CA ARG A 329 30.35 -2.23 22.08
C ARG A 329 30.52 -2.32 20.58
N THR A 330 29.99 -3.37 19.94
CA THR A 330 30.05 -3.53 18.48
C THR A 330 29.36 -2.39 17.74
N VAL A 331 28.20 -1.94 18.23
CA VAL A 331 27.49 -0.76 17.69
C VAL A 331 28.32 0.52 17.83
N LEU A 332 28.87 0.80 19.02
CA LEU A 332 29.66 2.02 19.23
C LEU A 332 30.99 1.98 18.46
N ALA A 333 31.61 0.80 18.30
CA ALA A 333 32.78 0.59 17.47
C ALA A 333 32.47 0.88 15.99
N PHE A 334 31.39 0.30 15.46
CA PHE A 334 30.95 0.53 14.08
C PHE A 334 30.64 2.02 13.83
N LEU A 335 29.86 2.67 14.70
CA LEU A 335 29.57 4.10 14.60
C LEU A 335 30.83 4.97 14.69
N GLY A 336 31.86 4.52 15.42
CA GLY A 336 33.16 5.17 15.53
C GLY A 336 34.12 4.91 14.37
N SER A 337 33.87 3.90 13.53
CA SER A 337 34.62 3.63 12.29
C SER A 337 34.06 4.33 11.05
N LEU A 338 32.86 4.92 11.15
CA LEU A 338 32.29 5.75 10.08
C LEU A 338 32.94 7.13 10.05
N ASP A 339 32.91 7.79 8.88
CA ASP A 339 33.19 9.22 8.76
C ASP A 339 32.29 10.02 9.72
N LEU A 340 32.89 10.74 10.67
CA LEU A 340 32.18 11.42 11.76
C LEU A 340 31.15 12.45 11.25
N PRO A 341 31.46 13.36 10.31
CA PRO A 341 30.47 14.21 9.65
C PRO A 341 29.27 13.47 9.06
N THR A 342 29.49 12.31 8.44
CA THR A 342 28.44 11.50 7.83
C THR A 342 27.62 10.76 8.89
N ALA A 343 28.27 10.17 9.90
CA ALA A 343 27.59 9.54 11.02
C ALA A 343 26.72 10.54 11.81
N ALA A 344 27.23 11.75 12.08
CA ALA A 344 26.49 12.81 12.74
C ALA A 344 25.29 13.30 11.90
N GLU A 345 25.44 13.40 10.57
CA GLU A 345 24.34 13.70 9.65
C GLU A 345 23.27 12.60 9.68
N ASP A 346 23.65 11.32 9.62
CA ASP A 346 22.72 10.19 9.67
C ASP A 346 21.99 10.08 11.01
N LEU A 347 22.69 10.34 12.12
CA LEU A 347 22.07 10.44 13.45
C LEU A 347 21.00 11.55 13.49
N ALA A 348 21.28 12.70 12.85
CA ALA A 348 20.35 13.82 12.76
C ALA A 348 19.13 13.55 11.86
N ARG A 349 19.16 12.54 10.96
CA ARG A 349 18.00 12.14 10.14
C ARG A 349 16.88 11.47 10.95
N HIS A 350 17.24 10.74 12.01
CA HIS A 350 16.31 10.00 12.86
C HIS A 350 16.47 10.37 14.36
N PRO A 351 16.31 11.65 14.72
CA PRO A 351 16.85 12.17 15.98
C PRO A 351 16.12 11.61 17.21
N THR A 352 14.82 11.35 17.12
CA THR A 352 14.03 10.77 18.22
C THR A 352 14.38 9.30 18.47
N VAL A 353 14.60 8.52 17.40
CA VAL A 353 15.04 7.12 17.49
C VAL A 353 16.41 7.07 18.15
N TRP A 354 17.37 7.84 17.63
CA TRP A 354 18.74 7.83 18.15
C TRP A 354 18.87 8.37 19.58
N LYS A 355 18.08 9.38 19.97
CA LYS A 355 18.06 9.87 21.35
C LYS A 355 17.64 8.79 22.34
N ARG A 356 16.63 7.98 21.97
CA ARG A 356 16.16 6.80 22.74
C ARG A 356 17.17 5.65 22.71
N LEU A 357 17.74 5.31 21.56
CA LEU A 357 18.78 4.27 21.47
C LEU A 357 20.01 4.64 22.35
N ALA A 358 20.40 5.91 22.39
CA ALA A 358 21.48 6.40 23.22
C ALA A 358 21.24 6.23 24.74
N GLU A 359 20.00 6.17 25.21
CA GLU A 359 19.65 5.83 26.61
C GLU A 359 20.01 4.37 26.97
N ARG A 360 20.21 3.50 25.97
CA ARG A 360 20.63 2.10 26.15
C ARG A 360 22.03 1.81 25.63
N LEU A 361 22.56 2.60 24.71
CA LEU A 361 23.95 2.48 24.23
C LEU A 361 24.95 3.10 25.21
N HIS A 362 24.58 4.14 25.95
CA HIS A 362 25.44 4.89 26.87
C HIS A 362 26.75 5.40 26.22
N PRO A 363 26.69 6.14 25.10
CA PRO A 363 27.87 6.52 24.32
C PRO A 363 28.92 7.30 25.12
N TYR A 364 28.51 8.09 26.11
CA TYR A 364 29.42 8.91 26.92
C TYR A 364 30.18 8.12 28.00
N GLU A 365 29.82 6.86 28.28
CA GLU A 365 30.62 5.95 29.12
C GLU A 365 31.86 5.42 28.37
N TRP A 366 31.87 5.53 27.03
CA TRP A 366 32.86 4.90 26.17
C TRP A 366 33.69 5.91 25.34
N VAL A 367 33.70 7.19 25.71
CA VAL A 367 34.41 8.27 24.98
C VAL A 367 35.87 7.89 24.68
N THR A 368 36.58 7.29 25.63
CA THR A 368 37.99 6.89 25.46
C THR A 368 38.18 5.76 24.42
N ALA A 369 37.18 4.91 24.23
CA ALA A 369 37.24 3.78 23.30
C ALA A 369 36.65 4.11 21.93
N TYR A 370 35.59 4.93 21.90
CA TYR A 370 34.81 5.26 20.70
C TYR A 370 34.52 6.78 20.64
N PRO A 371 35.57 7.65 20.57
CA PRO A 371 35.42 9.10 20.70
C PRO A 371 34.51 9.68 19.63
N ASP A 372 34.68 9.32 18.36
CA ASP A 372 33.88 9.85 17.25
C ASP A 372 32.39 9.45 17.38
N ALA A 373 32.08 8.22 17.81
CA ALA A 373 30.69 7.83 18.12
C ALA A 373 30.08 8.72 19.22
N ALA A 374 30.83 8.99 20.29
CA ALA A 374 30.38 9.87 21.37
C ALA A 374 30.20 11.32 20.90
N VAL A 375 31.10 11.83 20.05
CA VAL A 375 31.00 13.17 19.44
C VAL A 375 29.78 13.27 18.50
N ALA A 376 29.47 12.23 17.72
CA ALA A 376 28.27 12.20 16.88
C ALA A 376 26.98 12.30 17.71
N PHE A 377 26.91 11.59 18.86
CA PHE A 377 25.80 11.74 19.80
C PHE A 377 25.76 13.10 20.50
N ALA A 378 26.92 13.71 20.79
CA ALA A 378 27.00 15.06 21.36
C ALA A 378 26.47 16.11 20.37
N ALA A 379 26.82 16.01 19.09
CA ALA A 379 26.29 16.86 18.03
C ALA A 379 24.76 16.69 17.85
N LEU A 380 24.26 15.44 17.86
CA LEU A 380 22.82 15.14 17.81
C LEU A 380 22.02 15.72 19.00
N ARG A 381 22.62 15.68 20.19
CA ARG A 381 21.98 16.15 21.43
C ARG A 381 22.20 17.64 21.71
N GLY A 382 23.09 18.31 20.97
CA GLY A 382 23.53 19.67 21.29
C GLY A 382 24.24 19.75 22.65
N THR A 383 24.91 18.66 23.05
CA THR A 383 25.56 18.56 24.37
C THR A 383 26.69 19.58 24.49
N ARG A 384 26.70 20.31 25.61
CA ARG A 384 27.86 21.09 26.05
C ARG A 384 28.73 20.22 26.96
N ALA A 385 30.04 20.24 26.76
CA ALA A 385 31.01 19.53 27.59
C ALA A 385 32.15 20.49 28.00
N PRO A 386 32.71 20.39 29.22
CA PRO A 386 33.90 21.17 29.61
C PRO A 386 35.05 20.92 28.64
N ALA A 387 35.71 21.98 28.16
CA ALA A 387 36.70 21.88 27.08
C ALA A 387 37.88 20.92 27.38
N GLY A 388 38.29 20.81 28.66
CA GLY A 388 39.34 19.89 29.11
C GLY A 388 38.87 18.51 29.59
N GLY A 389 37.56 18.23 29.56
CA GLY A 389 37.02 16.89 29.84
C GLY A 389 37.08 16.00 28.60
N ALA A 390 37.16 14.67 28.78
CA ALA A 390 37.39 13.71 27.68
C ALA A 390 36.47 13.92 26.45
N LEU A 391 35.17 14.19 26.66
CA LEU A 391 34.23 14.49 25.58
C LEU A 391 34.49 15.86 24.92
N GLY A 392 34.82 16.88 25.72
CA GLY A 392 35.17 18.21 25.20
C GLY A 392 36.43 18.20 24.34
N THR A 393 37.48 17.51 24.80
CA THR A 393 38.71 17.29 24.03
C THR A 393 38.43 16.60 22.71
N ALA A 394 37.63 15.53 22.71
CA ALA A 394 37.23 14.83 21.49
C ALA A 394 36.43 15.72 20.53
N MET A 395 35.52 16.57 21.05
CA MET A 395 34.73 17.52 20.24
C MET A 395 35.59 18.62 19.62
N VAL A 396 36.60 19.13 20.35
CA VAL A 396 37.57 20.10 19.83
C VAL A 396 38.37 19.49 18.69
N ALA A 397 39.00 18.33 18.93
CA ALA A 397 39.80 17.63 17.92
C ALA A 397 38.98 17.25 16.68
N ALA A 398 37.70 16.88 16.85
CA ALA A 398 36.79 16.63 15.74
C ALA A 398 36.48 17.89 14.91
N GLY A 399 36.18 19.03 15.57
CA GLY A 399 35.91 20.30 14.90
C GLY A 399 37.12 20.86 14.14
N GLU A 400 38.33 20.63 14.65
CA GLU A 400 39.59 21.02 14.00
C GLU A 400 39.94 20.12 12.79
N ARG A 401 39.45 18.86 12.79
CA ARG A 401 39.68 17.88 11.70
C ARG A 401 38.81 18.09 10.46
N ALA A 402 37.61 18.64 10.63
CA ALA A 402 36.63 18.85 9.56
C ALA A 402 35.81 20.14 9.78
N PRO A 403 36.44 21.33 9.86
CA PRO A 403 35.78 22.59 10.24
C PRO A 403 34.68 23.03 9.26
N GLU A 404 34.75 22.60 8.00
CA GLU A 404 33.74 22.83 6.98
C GLU A 404 32.45 22.00 7.17
N ARG A 405 32.51 20.93 7.97
CA ARG A 405 31.38 20.04 8.27
C ARG A 405 30.98 20.03 9.75
N LEU A 406 31.91 20.33 10.66
CA LEU A 406 31.73 20.23 12.11
C LEU A 406 32.00 21.59 12.76
N ILE A 407 30.93 22.36 12.96
CA ILE A 407 30.99 23.71 13.52
C ILE A 407 31.18 23.63 15.03
N LEU A 408 32.42 23.87 15.48
CA LEU A 408 32.77 23.99 16.89
C LEU A 408 32.34 25.37 17.43
N SER A 409 31.70 25.39 18.59
CA SER A 409 31.39 26.62 19.34
C SER A 409 32.01 26.53 20.73
N ARG A 410 32.85 27.50 21.08
CA ARG A 410 33.44 27.67 22.42
C ARG A 410 32.57 28.68 23.18
N HIS A 411 32.13 28.33 24.38
CA HIS A 411 31.24 29.15 25.21
C HIS A 411 32.03 29.87 26.31
N THR A 412 31.48 30.96 26.83
CA THR A 412 32.10 31.79 27.89
C THR A 412 32.22 31.08 29.25
N ASP A 413 31.46 29.99 29.44
CA ASP A 413 31.49 29.12 30.63
C ASP A 413 32.61 28.06 30.59
N GLY A 414 33.50 28.10 29.57
CA GLY A 414 34.57 27.12 29.39
C GLY A 414 34.10 25.78 28.80
N THR A 415 32.83 25.66 28.40
CA THR A 415 32.32 24.51 27.67
C THR A 415 32.45 24.66 26.15
N VAL A 416 32.39 23.53 25.45
CA VAL A 416 32.30 23.45 23.99
C VAL A 416 31.05 22.71 23.55
N SER A 417 30.51 23.08 22.40
CA SER A 417 29.47 22.32 21.69
C SER A 417 29.83 22.16 20.22
N LEU A 418 29.36 21.09 19.58
CA LEU A 418 29.59 20.81 18.16
C LEU A 418 28.26 20.73 17.42
N ARG A 419 28.20 21.22 16.18
CA ARG A 419 27.04 21.07 15.27
C ARG A 419 27.50 20.58 13.91
N VAL A 420 26.80 19.60 13.33
CA VAL A 420 27.05 19.15 11.96
C VAL A 420 26.39 20.09 10.94
N ARG A 421 27.16 20.54 9.93
CA ARG A 421 26.65 21.14 8.68
C ARG A 421 26.44 19.99 7.69
N THR A 422 25.17 19.68 7.41
CA THR A 422 24.81 18.51 6.61
C THR A 422 25.11 18.71 5.12
N PHE A 423 25.25 17.61 4.38
CA PHE A 423 25.43 17.66 2.93
C PHE A 423 24.23 18.33 2.24
N ALA A 424 23.02 18.04 2.72
CA ALA A 424 21.81 18.70 2.23
C ALA A 424 21.91 20.23 2.40
N ALA A 425 22.40 20.73 3.53
CA ALA A 425 22.55 22.18 3.74
C ALA A 425 23.54 22.84 2.76
N LEU A 426 24.60 22.13 2.33
CA LEU A 426 25.51 22.62 1.29
C LEU A 426 24.82 22.71 -0.08
N VAL A 427 24.03 21.70 -0.43
CA VAL A 427 23.26 21.67 -1.69
C VAL A 427 22.13 22.72 -1.67
N GLU A 428 21.39 22.85 -0.58
CA GLU A 428 20.36 23.90 -0.45
C GLU A 428 20.96 25.31 -0.52
N GLN A 429 22.19 25.51 -0.05
CA GLN A 429 22.89 26.80 -0.18
C GLN A 429 23.16 27.11 -1.66
N ALA A 430 23.79 26.19 -2.41
CA ALA A 430 24.04 26.39 -3.85
C ALA A 430 22.73 26.59 -4.65
N VAL A 431 21.67 25.85 -4.31
CA VAL A 431 20.34 26.02 -4.90
C VAL A 431 19.74 27.40 -4.61
N ALA A 432 19.88 27.90 -3.37
CA ALA A 432 19.40 29.24 -2.99
C ALA A 432 20.21 30.37 -3.63
N GLU A 433 21.48 30.13 -3.96
CA GLU A 433 22.37 31.04 -4.68
C GLU A 433 22.15 31.01 -6.21
N GLY A 434 21.28 30.12 -6.73
CA GLY A 434 21.01 29.96 -8.16
C GLY A 434 22.01 29.06 -8.90
N ASP A 435 23.01 28.51 -8.21
CA ASP A 435 24.13 27.78 -8.81
C ASP A 435 23.78 26.31 -9.10
N ALA A 436 23.14 26.08 -10.26
CA ALA A 436 22.85 24.74 -10.76
C ALA A 436 24.12 23.89 -10.99
N ALA A 437 25.23 24.51 -11.40
CA ALA A 437 26.48 23.82 -11.71
C ALA A 437 27.19 23.34 -10.44
N GLY A 438 27.34 24.20 -9.44
CA GLY A 438 27.88 23.83 -8.12
C GLY A 438 26.97 22.86 -7.36
N ALA A 439 25.65 23.02 -7.44
CA ALA A 439 24.71 22.04 -6.89
C ALA A 439 24.88 20.66 -7.55
N ALA A 440 25.04 20.58 -8.87
CA ALA A 440 25.33 19.35 -9.59
C ALA A 440 26.70 18.75 -9.20
N ALA A 441 27.75 19.57 -9.14
CA ALA A 441 29.11 19.15 -8.75
C ALA A 441 29.17 18.57 -7.33
N LEU A 442 28.42 19.13 -6.37
CA LEU A 442 28.21 18.54 -5.06
C LEU A 442 27.49 17.19 -5.19
N LEU A 443 26.35 17.15 -5.90
CA LEU A 443 25.47 15.99 -6.00
C LEU A 443 26.09 14.78 -6.72
N VAL A 444 27.13 14.94 -7.55
CA VAL A 444 27.91 13.81 -8.11
C VAL A 444 28.50 12.89 -7.03
N GLN A 445 28.77 13.44 -5.83
CA GLN A 445 29.24 12.67 -4.66
C GLN A 445 28.15 11.76 -4.08
N ARG A 446 26.87 12.06 -4.35
CA ARG A 446 25.71 11.26 -3.94
C ARG A 446 24.78 10.99 -5.14
N PRO A 447 25.15 10.06 -6.05
CA PRO A 447 24.43 9.80 -7.29
C PRO A 447 22.91 9.66 -7.18
N GLY A 448 22.42 8.94 -6.17
CA GLY A 448 20.98 8.77 -5.95
C GLY A 448 20.25 10.03 -5.49
N ASP A 449 20.94 11.00 -4.89
CA ASP A 449 20.36 12.30 -4.53
C ASP A 449 20.36 13.26 -5.73
N LEU A 450 21.36 13.16 -6.62
CA LEU A 450 21.37 13.86 -7.92
C LEU A 450 20.13 13.50 -8.74
N TRP A 451 19.92 12.21 -9.00
CA TRP A 451 18.80 11.74 -9.82
C TRP A 451 17.42 12.06 -9.22
N ARG A 452 17.29 12.05 -7.88
CA ARG A 452 16.06 12.50 -7.19
C ARG A 452 15.81 14.01 -7.28
N ARG A 453 16.84 14.81 -7.59
CA ARG A 453 16.78 16.26 -7.76
C ARG A 453 16.89 16.71 -9.21
N LEU A 454 16.99 15.80 -10.18
CA LEU A 454 17.26 16.12 -11.58
C LEU A 454 16.24 17.11 -12.19
N ASP A 455 14.94 16.87 -12.00
CA ASP A 455 13.87 17.79 -12.41
C ASP A 455 13.99 19.19 -11.77
N HIS A 456 14.59 19.30 -10.58
CA HIS A 456 14.84 20.60 -9.94
C HIS A 456 16.11 21.27 -10.46
N LEU A 457 17.20 20.51 -10.66
CA LEU A 457 18.45 21.01 -11.24
C LEU A 457 18.26 21.52 -12.67
N LEU A 458 17.51 20.80 -13.50
CA LEU A 458 17.19 21.24 -14.86
C LEU A 458 16.34 22.52 -14.87
N ARG A 459 15.43 22.70 -13.89
CA ARG A 459 14.67 23.96 -13.74
C ARG A 459 15.52 25.11 -13.17
N LEU A 460 16.53 24.80 -12.36
CA LEU A 460 17.46 25.78 -11.80
C LEU A 460 18.45 26.29 -12.86
N ALA A 461 18.89 25.41 -13.77
CA ALA A 461 19.64 25.79 -14.97
C ALA A 461 18.84 26.69 -15.92
N GLY A 462 17.49 26.62 -15.89
CA GLY A 462 16.63 27.45 -16.72
C GLY A 462 16.95 27.27 -18.20
N ASP A 463 17.15 28.38 -18.91
CA ASP A 463 17.51 28.40 -20.34
C ASP A 463 19.04 28.53 -20.58
N ASP A 464 19.88 28.44 -19.54
CA ASP A 464 21.35 28.49 -19.66
C ASP A 464 21.90 27.17 -20.25
N PRO A 465 22.45 27.18 -21.49
CA PRO A 465 22.93 25.96 -22.13
C PRO A 465 24.16 25.35 -21.45
N ASP A 466 24.99 26.15 -20.78
CA ASP A 466 26.17 25.65 -20.06
C ASP A 466 25.77 24.97 -18.75
N ALA A 467 24.88 25.60 -17.98
CA ALA A 467 24.31 24.98 -16.78
C ALA A 467 23.54 23.68 -17.12
N GLN A 468 22.73 23.68 -18.18
CA GLN A 468 22.06 22.46 -18.67
C GLN A 468 23.07 21.36 -19.05
N ARG A 469 24.11 21.70 -19.83
CA ARG A 469 25.18 20.75 -20.20
C ARG A 469 25.86 20.13 -18.98
N VAL A 470 26.16 20.93 -17.95
CA VAL A 470 26.78 20.42 -16.71
C VAL A 470 25.84 19.46 -15.97
N VAL A 471 24.55 19.78 -15.84
CA VAL A 471 23.55 18.92 -15.17
C VAL A 471 23.38 17.60 -15.93
N LEU A 472 23.27 17.64 -17.27
CA LEU A 472 23.12 16.45 -18.11
C LEU A 472 24.37 15.57 -18.10
N ALA A 473 25.57 16.18 -18.19
CA ALA A 473 26.83 15.44 -18.08
C ALA A 473 27.00 14.77 -16.71
N ALA A 474 26.65 15.47 -15.62
CA ALA A 474 26.68 14.92 -14.27
C ALA A 474 25.68 13.75 -14.10
N ALA A 475 24.48 13.86 -14.67
CA ALA A 475 23.50 12.77 -14.67
C ALA A 475 24.02 11.53 -15.41
N ARG A 476 24.56 11.70 -16.63
CA ARG A 476 25.19 10.64 -17.42
C ARG A 476 26.37 9.98 -16.69
N GLN A 477 27.29 10.78 -16.14
CA GLN A 477 28.47 10.30 -15.40
C GLN A 477 28.11 9.36 -14.24
N VAL A 478 27.01 9.64 -13.54
CA VAL A 478 26.65 8.89 -12.33
C VAL A 478 25.62 7.79 -12.57
N ALA A 479 24.99 7.70 -13.74
CA ALA A 479 23.95 6.70 -14.02
C ALA A 479 24.37 5.24 -13.70
N PRO A 480 25.58 4.77 -14.09
CA PRO A 480 26.05 3.40 -13.76
C PRO A 480 26.09 3.09 -12.26
N ARG A 481 26.18 4.12 -11.41
CA ARG A 481 26.31 4.01 -9.95
C ARG A 481 24.96 4.11 -9.22
N VAL A 482 23.85 4.16 -9.95
CA VAL A 482 22.50 4.36 -9.39
C VAL A 482 21.65 3.11 -9.57
N SER A 483 20.87 2.79 -8.54
CA SER A 483 19.92 1.67 -8.55
C SER A 483 18.87 1.82 -9.66
N PRO A 484 18.49 0.76 -10.39
CA PRO A 484 17.56 0.80 -11.52
C PRO A 484 16.27 1.56 -11.23
N THR A 485 15.63 1.27 -10.10
CA THR A 485 14.38 1.90 -9.68
C THR A 485 14.49 3.43 -9.62
N VAL A 486 15.63 3.97 -9.18
CA VAL A 486 15.82 5.44 -9.07
C VAL A 486 16.03 6.09 -10.44
N LEU A 487 16.74 5.43 -11.35
CA LEU A 487 16.88 5.90 -12.74
C LEU A 487 15.52 5.90 -13.44
N ALA A 488 14.83 4.76 -13.40
CA ALA A 488 13.51 4.57 -14.00
C ALA A 488 12.47 5.53 -13.42
N ASP A 489 12.43 5.71 -12.09
CA ASP A 489 11.52 6.64 -11.43
C ASP A 489 11.80 8.09 -11.79
N ALA A 490 13.06 8.49 -11.89
CA ALA A 490 13.45 9.85 -12.26
C ALA A 490 13.14 10.15 -13.73
N ALA A 491 13.47 9.24 -14.65
CA ALA A 491 13.18 9.38 -16.07
C ALA A 491 11.66 9.39 -16.37
N ALA A 492 10.90 8.52 -15.72
CA ALA A 492 9.43 8.52 -15.83
C ALA A 492 8.84 9.80 -15.23
N ALA A 493 9.35 10.32 -14.11
CA ALA A 493 8.86 11.56 -13.51
C ALA A 493 9.04 12.82 -14.40
N LEU A 494 9.82 12.72 -15.49
CA LEU A 494 9.96 13.75 -16.53
C LEU A 494 8.87 13.69 -17.62
N THR A 495 8.00 12.68 -17.67
CA THR A 495 6.85 12.67 -18.61
C THR A 495 6.00 13.94 -18.44
N GLY A 496 5.73 14.65 -19.53
CA GLY A 496 4.88 15.85 -19.56
C GLY A 496 5.44 17.08 -18.86
N ARG A 497 6.75 17.14 -18.56
CA ARG A 497 7.38 18.30 -17.90
C ARG A 497 7.65 19.48 -18.84
N ASP A 498 7.68 19.22 -20.13
CA ASP A 498 7.63 20.14 -21.26
C ASP A 498 6.31 20.92 -21.35
N ALA A 499 5.19 20.33 -20.92
CA ALA A 499 3.87 20.93 -20.96
C ALA A 499 3.46 21.69 -19.67
N THR A 500 4.40 21.98 -18.76
CA THR A 500 4.07 22.62 -17.46
C THR A 500 3.85 24.13 -17.61
N VAL A 501 2.75 24.65 -17.06
CA VAL A 501 2.38 26.06 -17.20
C VAL A 501 2.98 26.89 -16.06
N ALA A 502 3.78 27.90 -16.41
CA ALA A 502 4.21 28.92 -15.46
C ALA A 502 3.02 29.80 -15.06
N VAL A 503 2.89 30.10 -13.76
CA VAL A 503 2.07 31.23 -13.33
C VAL A 503 2.72 32.49 -13.90
N VAL A 504 1.93 33.32 -14.60
CA VAL A 504 2.37 34.66 -15.01
C VAL A 504 2.82 35.37 -13.74
N GLU A 505 4.10 35.75 -13.67
CA GLU A 505 4.68 36.41 -12.51
C GLU A 505 3.78 37.59 -12.13
N ALA A 506 3.38 37.64 -10.85
CA ALA A 506 2.51 38.71 -10.37
C ALA A 506 3.25 40.02 -10.60
N VAL A 507 2.69 40.89 -11.44
CA VAL A 507 3.35 42.14 -11.84
C VAL A 507 3.78 42.88 -10.58
N GLU A 508 5.08 43.08 -10.41
CA GLU A 508 5.61 43.84 -9.29
C GLU A 508 5.21 45.31 -9.46
N VAL A 509 4.09 45.64 -8.83
CA VAL A 509 3.65 47.02 -8.68
C VAL A 509 4.58 47.69 -7.67
N ALA A 510 5.31 48.72 -8.12
CA ALA A 510 6.22 49.47 -7.27
C ALA A 510 5.49 50.01 -6.02
N ALA A 511 6.20 50.09 -4.88
CA ALA A 511 5.58 50.40 -3.58
C ALA A 511 4.97 51.82 -3.49
N ASP A 512 5.30 52.68 -4.45
CA ASP A 512 4.85 54.06 -4.64
C ASP A 512 3.87 54.23 -5.82
N ALA A 513 3.58 53.18 -6.58
CA ALA A 513 2.68 53.25 -7.74
C ALA A 513 1.25 53.62 -7.32
N SER A 514 0.63 54.52 -8.10
CA SER A 514 -0.73 54.98 -7.85
C SER A 514 -1.77 53.88 -8.14
N MET A 515 -2.96 54.05 -7.56
CA MET A 515 -4.13 53.21 -7.84
C MET A 515 -4.48 53.09 -9.33
N ALA A 516 -4.15 54.10 -10.15
CA ALA A 516 -4.39 54.08 -11.60
C ALA A 516 -3.37 53.21 -12.33
N GLU A 517 -2.08 53.31 -11.96
CA GLU A 517 -0.99 52.52 -12.53
C GLU A 517 -1.13 51.04 -12.16
N ALA A 518 -1.46 50.74 -10.90
CA ALA A 518 -1.77 49.39 -10.44
C ALA A 518 -2.99 48.78 -11.19
N ALA A 519 -4.02 49.58 -11.47
CA ALA A 519 -5.20 49.12 -12.20
C ALA A 519 -4.92 48.87 -13.69
N GLN A 520 -4.05 49.67 -14.33
CA GLN A 520 -3.57 49.42 -15.69
C GLN A 520 -2.68 48.18 -15.78
N ALA A 521 -1.79 47.97 -14.80
CA ALA A 521 -0.86 46.84 -14.78
C ALA A 521 -1.53 45.46 -14.62
N VAL A 522 -2.61 45.37 -13.81
CA VAL A 522 -3.25 44.09 -13.45
C VAL A 522 -4.46 43.74 -14.33
N GLY A 523 -4.97 44.71 -15.09
CA GLY A 523 -6.09 44.53 -16.02
C GLY A 523 -7.47 44.41 -15.33
N ALA A 524 -8.51 44.85 -16.02
CA ALA A 524 -9.86 45.05 -15.46
C ALA A 524 -10.61 43.78 -14.98
N ARG A 525 -9.99 42.59 -14.97
CA ARG A 525 -10.60 41.33 -14.52
C ARG A 525 -10.40 41.01 -13.03
N HIS A 526 -9.55 41.77 -12.32
CA HIS A 526 -9.20 41.51 -10.90
C HIS A 526 -9.69 42.55 -9.89
N VAL A 527 -10.69 43.37 -10.25
CA VAL A 527 -11.19 44.47 -9.39
C VAL A 527 -11.75 43.97 -8.04
N GLY A 528 -12.21 42.72 -7.95
CA GLY A 528 -12.76 42.13 -6.72
C GLY A 528 -11.76 42.00 -5.56
N THR A 529 -10.47 41.83 -5.82
CA THR A 529 -9.44 41.68 -4.78
C THR A 529 -9.12 42.99 -4.07
N VAL A 530 -9.29 44.14 -4.74
CA VAL A 530 -9.05 45.48 -4.19
C VAL A 530 -10.05 45.82 -3.08
N GLY A 531 -11.32 45.42 -3.24
CA GLY A 531 -12.36 45.62 -2.22
C GLY A 531 -12.06 44.91 -0.89
N ALA A 532 -11.41 43.74 -0.93
CA ALA A 532 -11.01 42.99 0.26
C ALA A 532 -9.80 43.61 1.00
N ALA A 533 -8.97 44.38 0.31
CA ALA A 533 -7.92 45.19 0.95
C ALA A 533 -8.53 46.43 1.62
N LEU A 534 -9.41 47.15 0.91
CA LEU A 534 -10.06 48.36 1.42
C LEU A 534 -10.92 48.10 2.68
N GLY A 535 -11.64 46.97 2.71
CA GLY A 535 -12.42 46.56 3.89
C GLY A 535 -11.57 46.27 5.14
N ARG A 536 -10.29 45.92 4.99
CA ARG A 536 -9.34 45.77 6.11
C ARG A 536 -8.75 47.12 6.55
N ALA A 537 -8.48 48.02 5.62
CA ALA A 537 -7.97 49.37 5.92
C ALA A 537 -9.01 50.26 6.62
N LEU A 538 -10.30 50.14 6.27
CA LEU A 538 -11.38 50.99 6.79
C LEU A 538 -12.00 50.50 8.12
N GLY A 539 -11.49 49.42 8.73
CA GLY A 539 -11.90 48.98 10.07
C GLY A 539 -13.37 48.53 10.22
N LEU A 540 -14.10 48.34 9.11
CA LEU A 540 -15.54 48.01 9.09
C LEU A 540 -15.80 46.57 9.58
N ARG A 541 -15.85 46.40 10.90
CA ARG A 541 -16.19 45.13 11.58
C ARG A 541 -17.66 44.76 11.44
N THR A 542 -18.08 44.26 10.29
CA THR A 542 -19.33 43.50 10.19
C THR A 542 -19.12 42.10 10.80
N ARG A 543 -19.48 41.93 12.08
CA ARG A 543 -19.60 40.61 12.71
C ARG A 543 -20.75 39.83 12.04
N ARG A 544 -20.44 39.07 10.99
CA ARG A 544 -21.14 37.80 10.73
C ARG A 544 -20.30 36.67 11.31
N PRO A 545 -20.89 35.72 12.06
CA PRO A 545 -20.20 34.47 12.34
C PRO A 545 -19.97 33.77 11.00
N ALA A 546 -18.71 33.64 10.61
CA ALA A 546 -18.35 32.77 9.52
C ALA A 546 -18.52 31.32 10.00
N GLY A 547 -19.70 30.75 9.77
CA GLY A 547 -19.79 29.31 9.58
C GLY A 547 -18.76 28.92 8.50
N PRO A 548 -18.09 27.76 8.61
CA PRO A 548 -17.05 27.40 7.68
C PRO A 548 -17.63 27.25 6.28
N VAL A 549 -17.53 28.30 5.47
CA VAL A 549 -17.67 28.18 4.02
C VAL A 549 -16.57 27.20 3.62
N PRO A 550 -16.92 25.99 3.13
CA PRO A 550 -15.89 25.07 2.67
C PRO A 550 -15.13 25.82 1.59
N ALA A 551 -13.82 25.98 1.79
CA ALA A 551 -12.98 26.55 0.76
C ALA A 551 -13.23 25.73 -0.51
N ARG A 552 -13.82 26.37 -1.53
CA ARG A 552 -13.83 25.83 -2.89
C ARG A 552 -12.37 25.76 -3.29
N GLY A 553 -11.76 24.61 -3.01
CA GLY A 553 -10.48 24.26 -3.62
C GLY A 553 -10.65 24.37 -5.13
N ALA A 554 -9.58 24.78 -5.81
CA ALA A 554 -9.57 24.87 -7.27
C ALA A 554 -10.16 23.59 -7.90
N GLU A 555 -10.93 23.77 -8.97
CA GLU A 555 -11.65 22.70 -9.64
C GLU A 555 -10.66 21.59 -10.08
N PRO A 556 -11.01 20.30 -9.91
CA PRO A 556 -10.24 19.20 -10.47
C PRO A 556 -10.08 19.33 -11.99
N GLY A 557 -8.92 18.99 -12.55
CA GLY A 557 -8.63 19.16 -13.98
C GLY A 557 -7.68 20.31 -14.37
N THR A 558 -6.78 20.73 -13.48
CA THR A 558 -5.57 21.51 -13.85
C THR A 558 -4.34 20.73 -13.37
N PRO A 559 -3.26 20.56 -14.15
CA PRO A 559 -2.21 19.59 -13.82
C PRO A 559 -1.65 19.80 -12.41
N ARG A 560 -1.65 18.72 -11.60
CA ARG A 560 -1.24 18.77 -10.19
C ARG A 560 0.01 17.94 -9.94
N ARG A 561 0.78 18.35 -8.94
CA ARG A 561 1.90 17.58 -8.40
C ARG A 561 1.42 16.85 -7.15
N THR A 562 1.46 15.52 -7.19
CA THR A 562 1.13 14.66 -6.05
C THR A 562 2.40 14.16 -5.37
N PHE A 563 2.47 14.27 -4.05
CA PHE A 563 3.60 13.98 -3.20
C PHE A 563 3.22 12.96 -2.12
N PHE A 564 4.09 11.97 -1.90
CA PHE A 564 3.90 10.93 -0.89
C PHE A 564 4.92 11.13 0.24
N PRO A 565 4.51 11.53 1.46
CA PRO A 565 5.44 11.77 2.55
C PRO A 565 6.22 10.52 2.95
N ARG A 566 7.53 10.67 3.17
CA ARG A 566 8.42 9.55 3.51
C ARG A 566 8.02 8.90 4.84
N GLY A 567 7.65 7.62 4.79
CA GLY A 567 7.20 6.85 5.95
C GLY A 567 5.69 6.91 6.22
N ASP A 568 4.94 7.71 5.46
CA ASP A 568 3.48 7.81 5.54
C ASP A 568 2.92 7.74 4.10
N VAL A 569 3.31 6.67 3.37
CA VAL A 569 3.01 6.53 1.93
C VAL A 569 1.52 6.42 1.64
N VAL A 570 0.72 6.03 2.64
CA VAL A 570 -0.74 5.96 2.54
C VAL A 570 -1.37 7.36 2.45
N ARG A 571 -0.66 8.43 2.82
CA ARG A 571 -1.10 9.80 2.55
C ARG A 571 -0.51 10.33 1.25
N ALA A 572 -1.32 11.10 0.53
CA ALA A 572 -0.87 11.95 -0.54
C ALA A 572 -1.20 13.42 -0.22
N TRP A 573 -0.30 14.32 -0.62
CA TRP A 573 -0.55 15.77 -0.66
C TRP A 573 -0.42 16.25 -2.10
N SER A 574 -1.23 17.21 -2.51
CA SER A 574 -1.18 17.77 -3.86
C SER A 574 -1.07 19.29 -3.88
N ALA A 575 -0.37 19.81 -4.88
CA ALA A 575 -0.31 21.23 -5.20
C ALA A 575 -0.55 21.43 -6.71
N PRO A 576 -1.07 22.59 -7.14
CA PRO A 576 -1.07 22.95 -8.55
C PRO A 576 0.35 22.87 -9.13
N GLU A 577 0.51 22.38 -10.36
CA GLU A 577 1.75 22.56 -11.11
C GLU A 577 1.82 24.01 -11.60
N GLN A 578 2.94 24.67 -11.30
CA GLN A 578 3.14 26.11 -11.52
C GLN A 578 4.55 26.43 -12.01
N ARG A 579 5.36 25.39 -12.25
CA ARG A 579 6.78 25.52 -12.59
C ARG A 579 6.95 25.68 -14.09
N ARG A 580 7.98 26.44 -14.50
CA ARG A 580 8.35 26.67 -15.90
C ARG A 580 8.63 25.33 -16.61
N PRO A 581 8.28 25.16 -17.90
CA PRO A 581 8.61 23.99 -18.72
C PRO A 581 10.06 23.51 -18.57
N LEU A 582 10.27 22.20 -18.76
CA LEU A 582 11.59 21.66 -19.05
C LEU A 582 11.80 21.52 -20.58
N PRO A 583 13.02 21.73 -21.10
CA PRO A 583 13.29 21.51 -22.52
C PRO A 583 13.01 20.06 -22.94
N ALA A 584 12.24 19.89 -24.01
CA ALA A 584 11.86 18.57 -24.52
C ALA A 584 13.09 17.72 -24.91
N GLU A 585 14.13 18.35 -25.46
CA GLU A 585 15.41 17.70 -25.80
C GLU A 585 16.11 17.11 -24.56
N ALA A 586 16.17 17.86 -23.45
CA ALA A 586 16.75 17.39 -22.20
C ALA A 586 15.95 16.24 -21.57
N ILE A 587 14.61 16.25 -21.70
CA ILE A 587 13.76 15.13 -21.29
C ILE A 587 14.04 13.90 -22.16
N ALA A 588 14.12 14.06 -23.48
CA ALA A 588 14.40 12.98 -24.41
C ALA A 588 15.79 12.35 -24.17
N GLU A 589 16.83 13.18 -24.00
CA GLU A 589 18.20 12.74 -23.72
C GLU A 589 18.27 11.91 -22.43
N ILE A 590 17.70 12.41 -21.33
CA ILE A 590 17.71 11.70 -20.04
C ILE A 590 16.97 10.37 -20.13
N ARG A 591 15.79 10.34 -20.79
CA ARG A 591 15.00 9.10 -20.92
C ARG A 591 15.73 8.06 -21.78
N ALA A 592 16.23 8.47 -22.94
CA ALA A 592 16.99 7.58 -23.82
C ALA A 592 18.28 7.07 -23.14
N GLY A 593 18.97 7.92 -22.39
CA GLY A 593 20.14 7.54 -21.59
C GLY A 593 19.82 6.51 -20.51
N VAL A 594 18.69 6.66 -19.80
CA VAL A 594 18.23 5.68 -18.81
C VAL A 594 17.80 4.36 -19.44
N ASP A 595 17.05 4.40 -20.54
CA ASP A 595 16.66 3.17 -21.25
C ASP A 595 17.89 2.42 -21.80
N ALA A 596 18.87 3.13 -22.36
CA ALA A 596 20.13 2.54 -22.83
C ALA A 596 20.94 1.91 -21.69
N GLU A 597 21.13 2.62 -20.58
CA GLU A 597 21.81 2.12 -19.37
C GLU A 597 21.14 0.85 -18.81
N LEU A 598 19.81 0.81 -18.75
CA LEU A 598 19.08 -0.36 -18.22
C LEU A 598 19.10 -1.55 -19.18
N VAL A 599 19.10 -1.31 -20.50
CA VAL A 599 19.32 -2.34 -21.53
C VAL A 599 20.75 -2.86 -21.50
N GLU A 600 21.75 -2.01 -21.27
CA GLU A 600 23.16 -2.40 -21.15
C GLU A 600 23.38 -3.37 -19.98
N ARG A 601 22.81 -3.06 -18.80
CA ARG A 601 22.88 -3.95 -17.62
C ARG A 601 22.22 -5.32 -17.85
N ALA A 602 21.14 -5.36 -18.62
CA ALA A 602 20.49 -6.62 -19.01
C ALA A 602 21.30 -7.42 -20.06
N GLY A 603 22.23 -6.78 -20.78
CA GLY A 603 22.97 -7.37 -21.90
C GLY A 603 23.93 -8.51 -21.54
N GLY A 604 24.29 -8.64 -20.25
CA GLY A 604 25.13 -9.72 -19.71
C GLY A 604 24.35 -10.93 -19.16
N LEU A 605 23.04 -11.00 -19.41
CA LEU A 605 22.15 -12.05 -18.92
C LEU A 605 21.79 -13.07 -20.02
N ASP A 606 21.18 -14.17 -19.60
CA ASP A 606 20.65 -15.22 -20.46
C ASP A 606 19.73 -14.70 -21.58
N ARG A 607 20.00 -15.13 -22.82
CA ARG A 607 19.19 -14.79 -24.00
C ARG A 607 17.93 -15.64 -24.16
N PHE A 608 17.03 -15.15 -25.01
CA PHE A 608 15.77 -15.75 -25.46
C PHE A 608 15.65 -15.62 -26.98
N ASP A 609 14.96 -16.54 -27.63
CA ASP A 609 14.67 -16.47 -29.08
C ASP A 609 13.53 -15.49 -29.37
N VAL A 610 12.60 -15.36 -28.42
CA VAL A 610 11.42 -14.49 -28.54
C VAL A 610 10.99 -13.92 -27.18
N ALA A 611 10.62 -12.65 -27.18
CA ALA A 611 9.90 -12.01 -26.08
C ALA A 611 8.46 -11.68 -26.52
N VAL A 612 7.47 -12.04 -25.70
CA VAL A 612 6.05 -11.68 -25.89
C VAL A 612 5.59 -10.84 -24.71
N LEU A 613 5.21 -9.59 -24.99
CA LEU A 613 4.91 -8.56 -23.99
C LEU A 613 3.45 -8.12 -24.10
N ASP A 614 2.65 -8.32 -23.05
CA ASP A 614 1.25 -7.90 -23.02
C ASP A 614 1.13 -6.38 -22.80
N ALA A 615 0.48 -5.67 -23.73
CA ALA A 615 0.24 -4.24 -23.65
C ALA A 615 -0.51 -3.82 -22.37
N ALA A 616 -1.30 -4.71 -21.79
CA ALA A 616 -1.98 -4.47 -20.51
C ALA A 616 -1.00 -4.13 -19.36
N LEU A 617 0.24 -4.62 -19.41
CA LEU A 617 1.28 -4.32 -18.42
C LEU A 617 1.75 -2.85 -18.46
N GLY A 618 1.48 -2.12 -19.55
CA GLY A 618 1.72 -0.67 -19.64
C GLY A 618 0.80 0.16 -18.74
N ARG A 619 -0.24 -0.44 -18.15
CA ARG A 619 -1.15 0.18 -17.17
C ARG A 619 -0.90 -0.31 -15.73
N VAL A 620 0.20 -1.03 -15.50
CA VAL A 620 0.58 -1.59 -14.20
C VAL A 620 1.95 -1.03 -13.79
N PRO A 621 2.02 -0.16 -12.76
CA PRO A 621 3.28 0.38 -12.27
C PRO A 621 4.25 -0.71 -11.80
N ALA A 622 5.53 -0.56 -12.11
CA ALA A 622 6.57 -1.43 -11.57
C ALA A 622 6.65 -1.29 -10.03
N PRO A 623 6.87 -2.39 -9.27
CA PRO A 623 6.95 -2.33 -7.82
C PRO A 623 8.03 -1.37 -7.30
N ARG A 624 7.61 -0.35 -6.54
CA ARG A 624 8.48 0.57 -5.81
C ARG A 624 8.67 0.13 -4.36
N ARG A 625 9.65 0.73 -3.67
CA ARG A 625 9.85 0.69 -2.20
C ARG A 625 8.72 1.38 -1.39
N ASP A 626 7.47 1.23 -1.82
CA ASP A 626 6.29 1.75 -1.15
C ASP A 626 5.97 0.82 0.05
N ARG A 627 6.13 1.33 1.26
CA ARG A 627 6.24 0.54 2.51
C ARG A 627 4.92 0.02 3.11
N ALA A 628 3.78 0.40 2.56
CA ALA A 628 2.47 0.09 3.14
C ALA A 628 1.49 -0.14 2.00
N GLY A 629 1.54 -1.35 1.44
CA GLY A 629 0.39 -1.94 0.79
C GLY A 629 -0.32 -2.86 1.79
N SER A 630 -1.64 -2.81 1.86
CA SER A 630 -2.38 -3.83 2.60
C SER A 630 -2.05 -5.23 2.05
N ALA A 631 -1.99 -6.24 2.93
CA ALA A 631 -1.83 -7.63 2.50
C ALA A 631 -3.06 -8.02 1.65
N GLN A 632 -2.84 -8.17 0.34
CA GLN A 632 -3.87 -8.34 -0.69
C GLN A 632 -3.91 -9.78 -1.20
N LEU A 633 -5.08 -10.17 -1.70
CA LEU A 633 -5.35 -11.44 -2.36
C LEU A 633 -4.69 -11.55 -3.75
N THR A 634 -4.67 -10.44 -4.50
CA THR A 634 -3.87 -10.25 -5.72
C THR A 634 -2.92 -9.07 -5.51
N GLY A 635 -1.62 -9.25 -5.77
CA GLY A 635 -0.55 -8.35 -5.30
C GLY A 635 -0.41 -7.02 -6.05
N TRP A 636 -1.51 -6.32 -6.34
CA TRP A 636 -1.53 -5.15 -7.21
C TRP A 636 -0.74 -3.96 -6.62
N PRO A 637 0.29 -3.45 -7.32
CA PRO A 637 0.97 -2.21 -6.94
C PRO A 637 0.01 -1.00 -6.96
N ARG A 638 0.25 -0.02 -6.10
CA ARG A 638 -0.52 1.23 -6.14
C ARG A 638 -0.39 1.93 -7.50
N GLY A 639 -1.53 2.29 -8.07
CA GLY A 639 -1.68 2.84 -9.41
C GLY A 639 -2.03 1.82 -10.49
N SER A 640 -2.11 0.53 -10.16
CA SER A 640 -2.54 -0.49 -11.11
C SER A 640 -3.97 -0.22 -11.56
N VAL A 641 -4.17 -0.09 -12.87
CA VAL A 641 -5.50 0.05 -13.48
C VAL A 641 -5.92 -1.29 -14.08
N ARG A 642 -7.10 -1.76 -13.71
CA ARG A 642 -7.73 -2.97 -14.23
C ARG A 642 -9.05 -2.62 -14.88
N HIS A 643 -9.37 -3.26 -16.00
CA HIS A 643 -10.70 -3.22 -16.58
C HIS A 643 -11.50 -4.41 -16.06
N LEU A 644 -12.71 -4.17 -15.57
CA LEU A 644 -13.67 -5.21 -15.19
C LEU A 644 -14.76 -5.22 -16.27
N PRO A 645 -14.68 -6.09 -17.29
CA PRO A 645 -15.61 -6.06 -18.42
C PRO A 645 -17.05 -6.35 -18.00
N ASP A 646 -17.26 -7.38 -17.17
CA ASP A 646 -18.56 -7.86 -16.69
C ASP A 646 -19.08 -7.10 -15.45
N LEU A 647 -18.70 -5.82 -15.31
CA LEU A 647 -19.06 -4.97 -14.17
C LEU A 647 -20.51 -4.46 -14.27
N ASP A 648 -21.50 -5.34 -14.06
CA ASP A 648 -22.90 -4.93 -13.87
C ASP A 648 -23.12 -4.37 -12.47
N VAL A 649 -22.66 -5.11 -11.46
CA VAL A 649 -22.68 -4.76 -10.04
C VAL A 649 -21.28 -4.97 -9.45
N LEU A 650 -20.80 -4.00 -8.68
CA LEU A 650 -19.62 -4.16 -7.81
C LEU A 650 -20.11 -4.28 -6.37
N ARG A 651 -19.89 -5.42 -5.72
CA ARG A 651 -20.16 -5.60 -4.28
C ARG A 651 -18.90 -5.32 -3.50
N LEU A 652 -18.91 -4.25 -2.71
CA LEU A 652 -17.91 -4.00 -1.68
C LEU A 652 -18.28 -4.81 -0.44
N PHE A 653 -17.28 -5.26 0.32
CA PHE A 653 -17.49 -5.90 1.62
C PHE A 653 -16.45 -5.44 2.66
N LEU A 654 -16.87 -5.43 3.92
CA LEU A 654 -16.07 -5.09 5.10
C LEU A 654 -16.42 -6.08 6.21
N HIS A 655 -15.42 -6.61 6.91
CA HIS A 655 -15.61 -7.47 8.08
C HIS A 655 -14.61 -7.10 9.18
N TRP A 656 -15.05 -7.11 10.44
CA TRP A 656 -14.19 -6.86 11.59
C TRP A 656 -14.70 -7.51 12.88
N THR A 657 -13.88 -7.46 13.93
CA THR A 657 -14.25 -7.79 15.31
C THR A 657 -13.93 -6.65 16.27
N ASP A 658 -14.70 -6.55 17.36
CA ASP A 658 -14.35 -5.77 18.55
C ASP A 658 -13.04 -6.29 19.15
N GLY A 659 -12.25 -5.38 19.73
CA GLY A 659 -11.03 -5.76 20.44
C GLY A 659 -11.32 -6.18 21.87
N GLU A 660 -10.40 -6.92 22.51
CA GLU A 660 -10.55 -7.43 23.89
C GLU A 660 -11.01 -6.37 24.91
N LYS A 661 -10.64 -5.09 24.69
CA LYS A 661 -10.79 -3.99 25.65
C LYS A 661 -11.51 -2.75 25.10
N PHE A 662 -11.99 -2.78 23.87
CA PHE A 662 -12.65 -1.63 23.23
C PHE A 662 -13.55 -2.06 22.06
N ARG A 663 -14.69 -1.38 21.90
CA ARG A 663 -15.55 -1.53 20.71
C ARG A 663 -14.79 -1.05 19.47
N VAL A 664 -15.00 -1.72 18.35
CA VAL A 664 -14.51 -1.31 17.04
C VAL A 664 -15.71 -0.97 16.17
N ASP A 665 -15.69 0.24 15.64
CA ASP A 665 -16.80 0.83 14.88
C ASP A 665 -16.24 1.24 13.51
N LEU A 666 -16.56 0.50 12.45
CA LEU A 666 -16.04 0.70 11.10
C LEU A 666 -17.17 0.85 10.07
N ASP A 667 -17.17 1.96 9.35
CA ASP A 667 -18.15 2.20 8.29
C ASP A 667 -17.60 1.75 6.93
N LEU A 668 -18.36 0.93 6.20
CA LEU A 668 -18.23 0.83 4.75
C LEU A 668 -18.95 2.01 4.10
N SER A 669 -18.36 2.59 3.06
CA SER A 669 -18.90 3.80 2.44
C SER A 669 -18.47 3.95 0.99
N CYS A 670 -19.25 4.70 0.21
CA CYS A 670 -18.88 5.10 -1.15
C CYS A 670 -19.34 6.53 -1.46
N ALA A 671 -18.43 7.35 -1.99
CA ALA A 671 -18.71 8.71 -2.45
C ALA A 671 -18.80 8.76 -3.99
N PHE A 672 -19.77 9.54 -4.50
CA PHE A 672 -20.07 9.62 -5.94
C PHE A 672 -19.83 11.01 -6.49
N TYR A 673 -19.23 11.09 -7.67
CA TYR A 673 -18.89 12.34 -8.37
C TYR A 673 -19.26 12.27 -9.85
N ASP A 674 -19.60 13.41 -10.47
CA ASP A 674 -19.71 13.52 -11.94
C ASP A 674 -18.32 13.66 -12.58
N ARG A 675 -18.27 13.78 -13.91
CA ARG A 675 -17.04 13.81 -14.71
C ARG A 675 -16.06 14.88 -14.22
N GLU A 676 -16.57 16.03 -13.80
CA GLU A 676 -15.84 17.19 -13.29
C GLU A 676 -15.49 17.05 -11.79
N TRP A 677 -15.62 15.84 -11.23
CA TRP A 677 -15.39 15.51 -9.82
C TRP A 677 -16.26 16.32 -8.83
N THR A 678 -17.42 16.84 -9.27
CA THR A 678 -18.37 17.50 -8.39
C THR A 678 -19.19 16.46 -7.61
N PRO A 679 -19.34 16.58 -6.28
CA PRO A 679 -20.08 15.60 -5.48
C PRO A 679 -21.55 15.46 -5.92
N ARG A 680 -21.97 14.22 -6.19
CA ARG A 680 -23.36 13.83 -6.52
C ARG A 680 -24.11 13.25 -5.32
N GLY A 681 -23.38 12.71 -4.36
CA GLY A 681 -23.90 12.10 -3.14
C GLY A 681 -22.94 11.04 -2.60
N HIS A 682 -23.47 10.19 -1.73
CA HIS A 682 -22.77 9.07 -1.12
C HIS A 682 -23.79 7.98 -0.73
N CYS A 683 -23.27 6.80 -0.41
CA CYS A 683 -23.94 5.73 0.29
C CYS A 683 -23.05 5.36 1.49
N ASP A 684 -23.56 5.48 2.69
CA ASP A 684 -22.88 5.20 3.98
C ASP A 684 -23.95 4.90 5.06
N TYR A 685 -23.53 4.72 6.32
CA TYR A 685 -24.45 4.49 7.44
C TYR A 685 -25.56 5.55 7.58
N THR A 686 -25.29 6.81 7.22
CA THR A 686 -26.28 7.91 7.24
C THR A 686 -27.24 7.88 6.06
N ARG A 687 -26.93 7.12 5.01
CA ARG A 687 -27.72 7.00 3.79
C ARG A 687 -27.49 5.64 3.13
N LEU A 688 -28.29 4.66 3.55
CA LEU A 688 -28.18 3.28 3.08
C LEU A 688 -28.58 3.05 1.61
N ARG A 689 -29.09 4.07 0.90
CA ARG A 689 -29.45 3.98 -0.53
C ARG A 689 -29.09 5.27 -1.27
N PHE A 690 -28.44 5.13 -2.43
CA PHE A 690 -28.25 6.24 -3.37
C PHE A 690 -29.08 6.00 -4.63
N LYS A 691 -29.97 6.96 -4.95
CA LYS A 691 -30.81 7.00 -6.17
C LYS A 691 -31.47 5.65 -6.50
N GLY A 692 -32.14 5.07 -5.51
CA GLY A 692 -32.88 3.81 -5.62
C GLY A 692 -31.95 2.59 -5.52
N ARG A 693 -31.59 2.02 -6.67
CA ARG A 693 -30.70 0.85 -6.79
C ARG A 693 -29.27 1.17 -7.27
N ALA A 694 -28.92 2.46 -7.43
CA ALA A 694 -27.60 2.85 -7.92
C ALA A 694 -26.50 2.57 -6.89
N ALA A 695 -26.79 2.76 -5.61
CA ALA A 695 -26.06 2.08 -4.54
C ALA A 695 -26.99 1.63 -3.42
N ILE A 696 -26.69 0.49 -2.81
CA ILE A 696 -27.44 -0.11 -1.70
C ILE A 696 -26.46 -0.59 -0.64
N HIS A 697 -26.63 -0.13 0.59
CA HIS A 697 -25.91 -0.60 1.78
C HIS A 697 -26.69 -1.72 2.47
N SER A 698 -25.98 -2.63 3.13
CA SER A 698 -26.56 -3.73 3.90
C SER A 698 -27.01 -3.34 5.32
N GLY A 699 -27.13 -2.04 5.59
CA GLY A 699 -27.30 -1.49 6.94
C GLY A 699 -25.98 -1.28 7.68
N ASP A 700 -26.08 -0.64 8.84
CA ASP A 700 -25.01 -0.15 9.70
C ASP A 700 -24.86 -1.07 10.94
N LEU A 701 -23.64 -1.55 11.23
CA LEU A 701 -23.32 -2.31 12.42
C LEU A 701 -22.22 -1.61 13.21
N THR A 702 -22.46 -1.22 14.46
CA THR A 702 -21.51 -0.42 15.26
C THR A 702 -20.74 -1.20 16.32
N SER A 703 -20.97 -2.51 16.46
CA SER A 703 -20.30 -3.43 17.39
C SER A 703 -20.18 -4.82 16.77
N ALA A 704 -19.05 -5.48 17.01
CA ALA A 704 -18.65 -6.70 16.33
C ALA A 704 -18.09 -7.77 17.29
N PRO A 705 -18.83 -8.23 18.30
CA PRO A 705 -18.28 -9.11 19.33
C PRO A 705 -17.74 -10.44 18.76
N PRO A 706 -16.54 -10.89 19.16
CA PRO A 706 -16.01 -12.19 18.77
C PRO A 706 -16.86 -13.33 19.38
N PRO A 707 -16.88 -14.54 18.76
CA PRO A 707 -16.08 -14.93 17.59
C PRO A 707 -16.67 -14.49 16.24
N LEU A 708 -17.90 -13.96 16.25
CA LEU A 708 -18.71 -13.78 15.04
C LEU A 708 -18.37 -12.52 14.24
N GLY A 709 -18.05 -11.42 14.93
CA GLY A 709 -17.77 -10.14 14.28
C GLY A 709 -18.99 -9.47 13.66
N ALA A 710 -18.75 -8.49 12.78
CA ALA A 710 -19.74 -7.79 11.98
C ALA A 710 -19.33 -7.79 10.51
N THR A 711 -20.31 -7.73 9.59
CA THR A 711 -20.06 -7.61 8.14
C THR A 711 -20.96 -6.57 7.52
N GLU A 712 -20.40 -5.70 6.68
CA GLU A 712 -21.14 -4.76 5.84
C GLU A 712 -20.89 -5.04 4.36
N PHE A 713 -21.93 -4.83 3.56
CA PHE A 713 -21.89 -4.88 2.10
C PHE A 713 -22.43 -3.58 1.49
N LEU A 714 -21.88 -3.20 0.35
CA LEU A 714 -22.32 -2.05 -0.42
C LEU A 714 -22.29 -2.39 -1.91
N ASP A 715 -23.47 -2.56 -2.51
CA ASP A 715 -23.63 -2.83 -3.95
C ASP A 715 -23.67 -1.55 -4.75
N LEU A 716 -22.92 -1.51 -5.86
CA LEU A 716 -22.86 -0.41 -6.83
C LEU A 716 -23.32 -0.92 -8.20
N ASP A 717 -24.50 -0.51 -8.67
CA ASP A 717 -25.01 -0.90 -10.00
C ASP A 717 -24.57 0.12 -11.07
N ARG A 718 -23.74 -0.34 -12.01
CA ARG A 718 -23.08 0.52 -13.00
C ARG A 718 -24.08 1.29 -13.87
N ALA A 719 -25.11 0.61 -14.37
CA ALA A 719 -26.11 1.21 -15.26
C ALA A 719 -26.96 2.28 -14.54
N ALA A 720 -27.35 2.02 -13.29
CA ALA A 720 -28.09 2.98 -12.47
C ALA A 720 -27.23 4.17 -12.01
N LEU A 721 -25.94 3.96 -11.72
CA LEU A 721 -24.99 5.06 -11.42
C LEU A 721 -24.78 5.99 -12.63
N LEU A 722 -24.60 5.44 -13.84
CA LEU A 722 -24.54 6.23 -15.07
C LEU A 722 -25.82 7.03 -15.31
N SER A 723 -26.99 6.40 -15.08
CA SER A 723 -28.30 7.07 -15.15
C SER A 723 -28.44 8.20 -14.12
N ALA A 724 -27.81 8.08 -12.95
CA ALA A 724 -27.71 9.11 -11.93
C ALA A 724 -26.68 10.23 -12.23
N ARG A 725 -26.01 10.18 -13.39
CA ARG A 725 -24.89 11.04 -13.80
C ARG A 725 -23.67 10.95 -12.87
N VAL A 726 -23.33 9.75 -12.42
CA VAL A 726 -22.08 9.45 -11.73
C VAL A 726 -21.06 8.96 -12.75
N GLU A 727 -19.88 9.58 -12.76
CA GLU A 727 -18.72 9.14 -13.55
C GLU A 727 -17.71 8.40 -12.66
N TRP A 728 -17.53 8.87 -11.42
CA TRP A 728 -16.57 8.34 -10.45
C TRP A 728 -17.25 7.85 -9.19
N ALA A 729 -16.89 6.64 -8.76
CA ALA A 729 -17.23 6.11 -7.44
C ALA A 729 -15.93 5.86 -6.65
N VAL A 730 -15.90 6.32 -5.40
CA VAL A 730 -14.74 6.19 -4.52
C VAL A 730 -15.18 5.49 -3.23
N PRO A 731 -14.99 4.16 -3.14
CA PRO A 731 -15.12 3.42 -1.90
C PRO A 731 -14.16 3.95 -0.83
N VAL A 732 -14.60 3.92 0.42
CA VAL A 732 -13.79 4.24 1.59
C VAL A 732 -14.29 3.44 2.80
N VAL A 733 -13.36 2.94 3.60
CA VAL A 733 -13.64 2.43 4.95
C VAL A 733 -13.20 3.52 5.94
N PHE A 734 -14.05 3.86 6.90
CA PHE A 734 -13.71 4.70 8.05
C PHE A 734 -13.63 3.85 9.33
N SER A 735 -12.85 4.28 10.32
CA SER A 735 -13.13 3.92 11.71
C SER A 735 -13.88 5.10 12.33
N TYR A 736 -15.16 4.90 12.63
CA TYR A 736 -16.04 5.91 13.19
C TYR A 736 -15.50 6.41 14.54
N ASN A 737 -15.09 5.48 15.41
CA ASN A 737 -14.63 5.76 16.77
C ASN A 737 -13.10 6.04 16.90
N ASP A 738 -12.42 6.31 15.78
CA ASP A 738 -10.99 6.68 15.69
C ASP A 738 -10.03 5.62 16.25
N VAL A 739 -10.39 4.33 16.12
CA VAL A 739 -9.48 3.21 16.39
C VAL A 739 -8.48 3.08 15.22
N PRO A 740 -7.16 3.09 15.48
CA PRO A 740 -6.16 2.85 14.43
C PRO A 740 -6.29 1.43 13.88
N PHE A 741 -6.16 1.25 12.56
CA PHE A 741 -6.26 -0.08 11.94
C PHE A 741 -5.19 -1.07 12.45
N GLU A 742 -4.02 -0.58 12.87
CA GLU A 742 -2.97 -1.37 13.55
C GLU A 742 -3.42 -1.98 14.90
N ALA A 743 -4.47 -1.45 15.52
CA ALA A 743 -5.01 -1.92 16.79
C ALA A 743 -6.18 -2.90 16.63
N LEU A 744 -6.49 -3.33 15.41
CA LEU A 744 -7.62 -4.24 15.12
C LEU A 744 -7.15 -5.70 15.15
N ASP A 745 -7.78 -6.51 16.02
CA ASP A 745 -7.43 -7.92 16.19
C ASP A 745 -7.75 -8.75 14.92
N ALA A 746 -8.90 -8.48 14.28
CA ALA A 746 -9.24 -9.02 12.96
C ALA A 746 -10.10 -8.01 12.18
N ALA A 747 -9.56 -7.48 11.07
CA ALA A 747 -10.31 -6.65 10.14
C ALA A 747 -9.81 -6.78 8.68
N PHE A 748 -10.75 -6.82 7.74
CA PHE A 748 -10.47 -6.85 6.31
C PHE A 748 -11.63 -6.26 5.49
N ALA A 749 -11.31 -5.80 4.29
CA ALA A 749 -12.29 -5.38 3.30
C ALA A 749 -11.95 -5.96 1.92
N GLY A 750 -12.84 -5.81 0.95
CA GLY A 750 -12.64 -6.34 -0.39
C GLY A 750 -13.75 -5.98 -1.35
N PHE A 751 -13.69 -6.56 -2.54
CA PHE A 751 -14.76 -6.46 -3.53
C PHE A 751 -14.91 -7.70 -4.40
N SER A 752 -16.13 -7.95 -4.85
CA SER A 752 -16.54 -9.07 -5.69
C SER A 752 -17.48 -8.63 -6.82
N LEU A 753 -17.63 -9.50 -7.82
CA LEU A 753 -18.60 -9.36 -8.92
C LEU A 753 -19.76 -10.33 -8.69
N PRO A 754 -20.79 -9.97 -7.89
CA PRO A 754 -21.84 -10.89 -7.47
C PRO A 754 -22.76 -11.28 -8.63
N GLU A 755 -23.41 -12.42 -8.48
CA GLU A 755 -24.54 -12.81 -9.33
C GLU A 755 -25.84 -12.20 -8.80
N ARG A 756 -26.72 -11.71 -9.69
CA ARG A 756 -28.04 -11.22 -9.30
C ARG A 756 -28.90 -12.38 -8.80
N GLY A 757 -29.39 -12.27 -7.56
CA GLY A 757 -30.09 -13.37 -6.88
C GLY A 757 -29.17 -14.47 -6.32
N GLY A 758 -27.84 -14.30 -6.42
CA GLY A 758 -26.87 -15.19 -5.79
C GLY A 758 -26.72 -14.95 -4.28
N ARG A 759 -25.79 -15.68 -3.65
CA ARG A 759 -25.48 -15.56 -2.22
C ARG A 759 -25.06 -14.11 -1.86
N GLN A 760 -25.34 -13.69 -0.61
CA GLN A 760 -24.87 -12.41 -0.10
C GLN A 760 -23.33 -12.30 -0.17
N PHE A 761 -22.65 -13.38 0.20
CA PHE A 761 -21.24 -13.58 -0.03
C PHE A 761 -21.01 -14.83 -0.89
N ASP A 762 -20.36 -14.65 -2.03
CA ASP A 762 -19.87 -15.72 -2.89
C ASP A 762 -18.32 -15.65 -2.90
N PRO A 763 -17.63 -16.57 -2.19
CA PRO A 763 -16.18 -16.50 -2.05
C PRO A 763 -15.43 -16.68 -3.37
N ALA A 764 -15.99 -17.47 -4.31
CA ALA A 764 -15.38 -17.74 -5.61
C ALA A 764 -15.44 -16.52 -6.56
N ARG A 765 -16.24 -15.51 -6.23
CA ARG A 765 -16.38 -14.24 -6.98
C ARG A 765 -15.58 -13.08 -6.38
N VAL A 766 -14.81 -13.31 -5.30
CA VAL A 766 -13.94 -12.30 -4.68
C VAL A 766 -12.78 -11.96 -5.62
N VAL A 767 -12.80 -10.75 -6.17
CA VAL A 767 -11.73 -10.25 -7.04
C VAL A 767 -10.51 -9.85 -6.21
N GLN A 768 -10.75 -9.18 -5.07
CA GLN A 768 -9.71 -8.71 -4.17
C GLN A 768 -10.21 -8.73 -2.72
N ARG A 769 -9.36 -9.18 -1.79
CA ARG A 769 -9.50 -9.03 -0.34
C ARG A 769 -8.22 -8.43 0.21
N PHE A 770 -8.32 -7.51 1.16
CA PHE A 770 -7.17 -6.86 1.77
C PHE A 770 -7.40 -6.56 3.26
N HIS A 771 -6.35 -6.68 4.06
CA HIS A 771 -6.41 -6.36 5.49
C HIS A 771 -6.40 -4.84 5.75
N LEU A 772 -7.10 -4.39 6.79
CA LEU A 772 -6.94 -3.04 7.33
C LEU A 772 -5.78 -3.05 8.33
N ARG A 773 -4.73 -2.24 8.12
CA ARG A 773 -3.55 -2.15 9.00
C ARG A 773 -2.95 -0.74 9.03
N GLY A 774 -2.00 -0.48 9.93
CA GLY A 774 -1.30 0.79 10.08
C GLY A 774 -2.03 1.82 10.94
N ASP A 775 -1.32 2.89 11.30
CA ASP A 775 -1.84 4.00 12.13
C ASP A 775 -2.83 4.94 11.37
N ALA A 776 -3.58 4.39 10.41
CA ALA A 776 -4.67 5.04 9.69
C ALA A 776 -6.02 4.75 10.38
N ARG A 777 -7.01 5.63 10.16
CA ARG A 777 -8.43 5.45 10.54
C ARG A 777 -9.38 5.64 9.35
N SER A 778 -8.81 5.62 8.15
CA SER A 778 -9.55 5.67 6.89
C SER A 778 -8.71 5.04 5.79
N LEU A 779 -9.36 4.32 4.89
CA LEU A 779 -8.74 3.73 3.71
C LEU A 779 -9.71 3.83 2.53
N ALA A 780 -9.34 4.58 1.50
CA ALA A 780 -9.90 4.52 0.17
C ALA A 780 -9.04 3.53 -0.65
N PRO A 781 -9.50 2.28 -0.86
CA PRO A 781 -8.67 1.25 -1.51
C PRO A 781 -8.55 1.51 -3.02
N LEU A 782 -9.59 2.03 -3.65
CA LEU A 782 -9.71 2.09 -5.10
C LEU A 782 -10.54 3.28 -5.60
N VAL A 783 -10.40 3.59 -6.87
CA VAL A 783 -11.25 4.54 -7.63
C VAL A 783 -11.87 3.79 -8.81
N VAL A 784 -13.19 3.90 -8.97
CA VAL A 784 -13.91 3.33 -10.12
C VAL A 784 -14.27 4.44 -11.10
N ASN A 785 -13.88 4.28 -12.37
CA ASN A 785 -14.51 4.98 -13.48
C ASN A 785 -15.73 4.15 -13.93
N VAL A 786 -16.92 4.62 -13.61
CA VAL A 786 -18.18 3.88 -13.82
C VAL A 786 -18.48 3.71 -15.33
N ARG A 787 -18.08 4.68 -16.15
CA ARG A 787 -18.28 4.64 -17.61
C ARG A 787 -17.45 3.55 -18.26
N THR A 788 -16.14 3.53 -18.02
CA THR A 788 -15.21 2.59 -18.65
C THR A 788 -15.13 1.25 -17.94
N GLY A 789 -15.67 1.11 -16.72
CA GLY A 789 -15.50 -0.09 -15.90
C GLY A 789 -14.05 -0.29 -15.44
N GLN A 790 -13.24 0.78 -15.45
CA GLN A 790 -11.87 0.74 -14.95
C GLN A 790 -11.84 0.95 -13.44
N VAL A 791 -11.03 0.15 -12.76
CA VAL A 791 -10.72 0.25 -11.34
C VAL A 791 -9.23 0.54 -11.18
N MET A 792 -8.89 1.62 -10.49
CA MET A 792 -7.51 1.89 -10.07
C MET A 792 -7.33 1.54 -8.60
N TRP A 793 -6.33 0.72 -8.29
CA TRP A 793 -5.90 0.48 -6.91
C TRP A 793 -5.12 1.70 -6.39
N ILE A 794 -5.66 2.43 -5.42
CA ILE A 794 -5.04 3.66 -4.88
C ILE A 794 -4.54 3.54 -3.44
N ASP A 795 -5.05 2.59 -2.64
CA ASP A 795 -4.58 2.27 -1.27
C ASP A 795 -4.19 3.51 -0.45
N ALA A 796 -5.12 4.44 -0.28
CA ALA A 796 -4.85 5.78 0.23
C ALA A 796 -5.70 6.14 1.45
N SER A 797 -5.16 6.92 2.37
CA SER A 797 -5.76 7.30 3.64
C SER A 797 -5.95 8.81 3.71
N LEU A 798 -7.06 9.22 4.31
CA LEU A 798 -7.30 10.63 4.58
C LEU A 798 -6.59 11.02 5.88
N SER A 799 -6.17 12.28 5.97
CA SER A 799 -5.79 12.87 7.26
C SER A 799 -7.05 13.16 8.07
N THR A 800 -7.54 12.15 8.78
CA THR A 800 -8.61 12.30 9.76
C THR A 800 -8.10 12.86 11.09
N ALA A 801 -9.01 13.39 11.91
CA ALA A 801 -8.73 13.86 13.27
C ALA A 801 -10.02 13.93 14.10
N GLY A 802 -9.93 13.57 15.39
CA GLY A 802 -11.05 13.55 16.33
C GLY A 802 -11.95 12.32 16.16
N TYR A 803 -13.17 12.38 16.67
CA TYR A 803 -14.17 11.30 16.60
C TYR A 803 -15.14 11.47 15.40
N GLY A 804 -15.90 10.42 15.06
CA GLY A 804 -17.07 10.46 14.17
C GLY A 804 -16.74 10.65 12.69
N HIS A 805 -15.95 9.74 12.11
CA HIS A 805 -15.50 9.85 10.73
C HIS A 805 -16.57 9.40 9.72
N ASN A 806 -16.90 10.22 8.71
CA ASN A 806 -17.92 9.88 7.70
C ASN A 806 -17.73 10.62 6.36
N VAL A 807 -18.46 10.19 5.31
CA VAL A 807 -18.34 10.82 3.99
C VAL A 807 -18.82 12.28 4.01
N GLY A 808 -19.79 12.64 4.84
CA GLY A 808 -20.23 14.04 5.01
C GLY A 808 -19.10 15.01 5.39
N GLY A 809 -18.25 14.64 6.35
CA GLY A 809 -17.12 15.44 6.82
C GLY A 809 -15.86 15.40 5.93
N TYR A 810 -15.74 14.40 5.06
CA TYR A 810 -14.51 14.15 4.28
C TYR A 810 -14.69 14.13 2.75
N GLY A 811 -15.91 14.08 2.21
CA GLY A 811 -16.19 13.81 0.79
C GLY A 811 -15.50 14.75 -0.20
N ALA A 812 -15.43 16.06 0.08
CA ALA A 812 -14.71 17.01 -0.78
C ALA A 812 -13.17 16.83 -0.73
N ARG A 813 -12.61 16.27 0.35
CA ARG A 813 -11.20 15.88 0.44
C ARG A 813 -10.95 14.54 -0.25
N LEU A 814 -11.88 13.59 -0.11
CA LEU A 814 -11.83 12.28 -0.76
C LEU A 814 -11.86 12.39 -2.29
N GLY A 815 -12.77 13.20 -2.84
CA GLY A 815 -12.86 13.42 -4.29
C GLY A 815 -11.59 14.05 -4.87
N ARG A 816 -11.01 15.04 -4.17
CA ARG A 816 -9.72 15.61 -4.57
C ARG A 816 -8.58 14.59 -4.50
N LEU A 817 -8.48 13.82 -3.41
CA LEU A 817 -7.47 12.77 -3.27
C LEU A 817 -7.59 11.72 -4.39
N ALA A 818 -8.81 11.29 -4.71
CA ALA A 818 -9.08 10.34 -5.79
C ALA A 818 -8.71 10.92 -7.17
N ALA A 819 -9.07 12.17 -7.46
CA ALA A 819 -8.70 12.86 -8.69
C ALA A 819 -7.16 13.03 -8.82
N ASP A 820 -6.52 13.56 -7.77
CA ASP A 820 -5.06 13.78 -7.68
C ASP A 820 -4.26 12.48 -7.91
N LEU A 821 -4.77 11.35 -7.44
CA LEU A 821 -4.16 10.03 -7.62
C LEU A 821 -4.48 9.45 -9.01
N TRP A 822 -5.72 9.55 -9.46
CA TRP A 822 -6.11 9.08 -10.80
C TRP A 822 -5.30 9.77 -11.90
N GLU A 823 -5.17 11.10 -11.84
CA GLU A 823 -4.32 11.90 -12.73
C GLU A 823 -2.85 11.52 -12.58
N HIS A 824 -2.32 11.43 -11.36
CA HIS A 824 -0.92 11.05 -11.11
C HIS A 824 -0.54 9.71 -11.73
N PHE A 825 -1.40 8.70 -11.64
CA PHE A 825 -1.10 7.36 -12.16
C PHE A 825 -1.39 7.21 -13.66
N HIS A 826 -2.34 7.96 -14.22
CA HIS A 826 -2.56 7.98 -15.68
C HIS A 826 -1.53 8.81 -16.46
N ALA A 827 -0.85 9.77 -15.83
CA ALA A 827 0.10 10.67 -16.51
C ALA A 827 1.41 10.01 -16.99
N GLY A 828 1.57 8.68 -16.88
CA GLY A 828 2.79 7.98 -17.33
C GLY A 828 4.07 8.40 -16.58
N ILE A 829 3.93 8.88 -15.35
CA ILE A 829 5.04 9.38 -14.50
C ILE A 829 5.63 8.33 -13.54
N ARG A 830 5.34 7.05 -13.78
CA ARG A 830 5.97 5.90 -13.12
C ARG A 830 6.41 4.88 -14.19
N PRO A 831 7.53 4.18 -14.00
CA PRO A 831 7.84 3.00 -14.80
C PRO A 831 6.79 1.91 -14.55
N THR A 832 6.60 1.06 -15.56
CA THR A 832 5.58 0.02 -15.62
C THR A 832 6.19 -1.38 -15.67
N LEU A 833 5.38 -2.42 -15.50
CA LEU A 833 5.83 -3.80 -15.73
C LEU A 833 6.22 -4.02 -17.21
N LEU A 834 5.58 -3.30 -18.13
CA LEU A 834 5.98 -3.30 -19.54
C LEU A 834 7.38 -2.70 -19.73
N ASP A 835 7.72 -1.57 -19.08
CA ASP A 835 9.06 -0.97 -19.16
C ASP A 835 10.15 -1.95 -18.70
N LEU A 836 9.92 -2.60 -17.56
CA LEU A 836 10.85 -3.58 -17.00
C LEU A 836 11.03 -4.78 -17.93
N ALA A 837 9.95 -5.30 -18.48
CA ALA A 837 10.01 -6.40 -19.45
C ALA A 837 10.64 -5.94 -20.79
N ALA A 838 10.47 -4.68 -21.20
CA ALA A 838 11.02 -4.11 -22.42
C ALA A 838 12.54 -3.93 -22.35
N TRP A 839 13.12 -3.49 -21.21
CA TRP A 839 14.58 -3.44 -21.06
C TRP A 839 15.22 -4.82 -21.20
N HIS A 840 14.62 -5.83 -20.55
CA HIS A 840 15.07 -7.22 -20.66
C HIS A 840 14.89 -7.77 -22.08
N ALA A 841 13.73 -7.59 -22.70
CA ALA A 841 13.47 -8.03 -24.08
C ALA A 841 14.45 -7.40 -25.07
N SER A 842 14.70 -6.09 -25.00
CA SER A 842 15.61 -5.37 -25.92
C SER A 842 17.06 -5.84 -25.81
N ALA A 843 17.49 -6.28 -24.62
CA ALA A 843 18.85 -6.77 -24.41
C ALA A 843 19.01 -8.27 -24.76
N ARG A 844 17.99 -9.07 -24.43
CA ARG A 844 18.08 -10.54 -24.31
C ARG A 844 17.37 -11.29 -25.44
N ALA A 845 16.39 -10.69 -26.14
CA ALA A 845 15.56 -11.39 -27.12
C ALA A 845 15.91 -11.06 -28.58
N ASP A 846 15.86 -12.07 -29.45
CA ASP A 846 16.11 -11.92 -30.90
C ASP A 846 14.90 -11.40 -31.68
N ARG A 847 13.70 -11.58 -31.13
CA ARG A 847 12.43 -11.05 -31.67
C ARG A 847 11.52 -10.60 -30.54
N ILE A 848 10.84 -9.46 -30.70
CA ILE A 848 9.94 -8.91 -29.68
C ILE A 848 8.56 -8.68 -30.30
N VAL A 849 7.53 -9.19 -29.62
CA VAL A 849 6.12 -9.07 -30.00
C VAL A 849 5.35 -8.43 -28.86
N VAL A 850 4.57 -7.39 -29.15
CA VAL A 850 3.61 -6.79 -28.22
C VAL A 850 2.22 -7.34 -28.54
N ALA A 851 1.49 -7.80 -27.51
CA ALA A 851 0.16 -8.38 -27.65
C ALA A 851 -0.92 -7.47 -27.06
N HIS A 852 -2.03 -7.29 -27.79
CA HIS A 852 -3.07 -6.32 -27.48
C HIS A 852 -4.30 -6.97 -26.80
N ALA A 853 -5.22 -6.14 -26.30
CA ALA A 853 -6.36 -6.63 -25.50
C ALA A 853 -7.30 -7.54 -26.32
N ASP A 854 -7.47 -7.23 -27.60
CA ASP A 854 -8.30 -7.95 -28.58
C ASP A 854 -7.68 -9.25 -29.13
N GLY A 855 -6.43 -9.56 -28.76
CA GLY A 855 -5.69 -10.73 -29.25
C GLY A 855 -4.87 -10.50 -30.52
N THR A 856 -4.85 -9.27 -31.07
CA THR A 856 -3.91 -8.89 -32.13
C THR A 856 -2.50 -8.66 -31.59
N THR A 857 -1.52 -8.55 -32.49
CA THR A 857 -0.10 -8.39 -32.13
C THR A 857 0.62 -7.38 -33.01
N THR A 858 1.60 -6.68 -32.43
CA THR A 858 2.53 -5.80 -33.13
C THR A 858 3.96 -6.32 -32.95
N GLN A 859 4.69 -6.61 -34.04
CA GLN A 859 6.11 -6.95 -33.95
C GLN A 859 6.96 -5.68 -33.98
N VAL A 860 7.84 -5.49 -33.00
CA VAL A 860 8.72 -4.33 -32.93
C VAL A 860 10.15 -4.67 -33.40
N PRO A 861 10.95 -3.68 -33.86
CA PRO A 861 12.34 -3.93 -34.27
C PRO A 861 13.20 -4.46 -33.12
N ALA A 862 13.86 -5.60 -33.33
CA ALA A 862 14.82 -6.13 -32.36
C ALA A 862 16.14 -5.34 -32.41
N GLY A 863 16.60 -4.84 -31.27
CA GLY A 863 17.79 -4.01 -31.18
C GLY A 863 18.19 -3.72 -29.73
N ARG A 864 19.49 -3.54 -29.49
CA ARG A 864 20.07 -3.33 -28.15
C ARG A 864 20.18 -1.84 -27.83
N GLY A 865 19.05 -1.14 -27.75
CA GLY A 865 19.05 0.31 -27.47
C GLY A 865 17.68 0.88 -27.10
N ALA A 866 17.68 2.16 -26.71
CA ALA A 866 16.49 2.87 -26.25
C ALA A 866 15.37 2.96 -27.31
N GLU A 867 15.71 2.93 -28.60
CA GLU A 867 14.76 2.95 -29.71
C GLU A 867 13.81 1.73 -29.67
N THR A 868 14.31 0.54 -29.35
CA THR A 868 13.49 -0.68 -29.20
C THR A 868 12.52 -0.55 -28.03
N VAL A 869 12.97 0.01 -26.90
CA VAL A 869 12.12 0.26 -25.73
C VAL A 869 11.03 1.29 -26.06
N ALA A 870 11.37 2.34 -26.81
CA ALA A 870 10.40 3.33 -27.30
C ALA A 870 9.37 2.70 -28.26
N ALA A 871 9.80 1.80 -29.16
CA ALA A 871 8.90 1.07 -30.04
C ALA A 871 7.93 0.14 -29.29
N VAL A 872 8.39 -0.56 -28.24
CA VAL A 872 7.51 -1.36 -27.35
C VAL A 872 6.43 -0.48 -26.69
N ARG A 873 6.82 0.69 -26.15
CA ARG A 873 5.87 1.64 -25.54
C ARG A 873 4.86 2.17 -26.55
N ALA A 874 5.32 2.52 -27.76
CA ALA A 874 4.47 3.03 -28.82
C ALA A 874 3.45 1.98 -29.28
N ALA A 875 3.88 0.73 -29.47
CA ALA A 875 2.98 -0.38 -29.78
C ALA A 875 1.94 -0.60 -28.67
N ALA A 876 2.36 -0.67 -27.40
CA ALA A 876 1.45 -0.89 -26.28
C ALA A 876 0.49 0.27 -25.97
N ALA A 877 0.71 1.45 -26.56
CA ALA A 877 -0.22 2.58 -26.48
C ALA A 877 -1.43 2.42 -27.43
N ASN A 878 -1.34 1.54 -28.43
CA ASN A 878 -2.43 1.26 -29.38
C ASN A 878 -3.39 0.20 -28.81
N ASP A 879 -4.70 0.42 -28.96
CA ASP A 879 -5.72 -0.53 -28.49
C ASP A 879 -5.74 -1.85 -29.30
N MET A 880 -5.23 -1.83 -30.54
CA MET A 880 -5.10 -2.98 -31.46
C MET A 880 -3.72 -2.93 -32.17
N GLY A 881 -3.27 -4.06 -32.69
CA GLY A 881 -2.01 -4.22 -33.43
C GLY A 881 -2.19 -4.44 -34.93
N ASP A 882 -1.07 -4.55 -35.65
CA ASP A 882 -1.02 -4.51 -37.12
C ASP A 882 -1.49 -5.79 -37.85
N GLY A 883 -1.82 -6.87 -37.12
CA GLY A 883 -2.31 -8.10 -37.75
C GLY A 883 -2.56 -9.28 -36.82
N ALA A 884 -2.95 -10.40 -37.43
CA ALA A 884 -3.21 -11.67 -36.76
C ALA A 884 -1.91 -12.32 -36.26
N SER A 885 -2.00 -12.92 -35.07
CA SER A 885 -0.87 -13.41 -34.26
C SER A 885 0.14 -14.28 -35.05
N PRO A 886 1.41 -13.84 -35.19
CA PRO A 886 2.49 -14.72 -35.61
C PRO A 886 2.87 -15.60 -34.42
N GLN A 887 2.13 -16.71 -34.25
CA GLN A 887 2.37 -17.70 -33.19
C GLN A 887 3.89 -17.92 -33.00
N PRO A 888 4.41 -17.76 -31.78
CA PRO A 888 5.83 -17.99 -31.53
C PRO A 888 6.24 -19.40 -31.97
N ARG A 889 7.24 -19.49 -32.86
CA ARG A 889 7.86 -20.78 -33.19
C ARG A 889 8.54 -21.34 -31.93
N ALA A 890 8.61 -22.67 -31.83
CA ALA A 890 9.29 -23.37 -30.76
C ALA A 890 10.73 -22.82 -30.55
N GLY A 891 11.06 -22.52 -29.30
CA GLY A 891 12.28 -21.82 -28.89
C GLY A 891 12.21 -21.37 -27.43
N LYS A 892 13.32 -20.87 -26.88
CA LYS A 892 13.42 -20.38 -25.50
C LYS A 892 12.74 -19.00 -25.41
N ALA A 893 11.59 -18.94 -24.75
CA ALA A 893 10.74 -17.76 -24.73
C ALA A 893 10.81 -16.98 -23.41
N PHE A 894 10.62 -15.66 -23.48
CA PHE A 894 10.27 -14.81 -22.35
C PHE A 894 8.87 -14.23 -22.55
N VAL A 895 7.94 -14.50 -21.63
CA VAL A 895 6.58 -13.95 -21.73
C VAL A 895 6.25 -13.10 -20.51
N ALA A 896 5.73 -11.89 -20.73
CA ALA A 896 5.24 -11.01 -19.67
C ALA A 896 3.76 -10.71 -19.91
N THR A 897 2.88 -11.17 -19.03
CA THR A 897 1.42 -10.99 -19.16
C THR A 897 0.72 -10.93 -17.79
N VAL A 898 -0.61 -10.78 -17.79
CA VAL A 898 -1.39 -10.58 -16.56
C VAL A 898 -1.63 -11.86 -15.77
N ASP A 899 -2.01 -12.97 -16.42
CA ASP A 899 -2.41 -14.22 -15.76
C ASP A 899 -2.10 -15.46 -16.63
N GLN A 900 -2.27 -16.65 -16.03
CA GLN A 900 -1.97 -17.94 -16.66
C GLN A 900 -2.91 -18.25 -17.85
N ASP A 901 -4.14 -17.76 -17.83
CA ASP A 901 -5.10 -17.95 -18.92
C ASP A 901 -4.62 -17.17 -20.15
N ARG A 902 -4.25 -15.90 -19.96
CA ARG A 902 -3.71 -15.06 -21.04
C ARG A 902 -2.34 -15.53 -21.50
N LEU A 903 -1.47 -16.06 -20.63
CA LEU A 903 -0.24 -16.75 -21.03
C LEU A 903 -0.51 -17.90 -22.01
N THR A 904 -1.55 -18.70 -21.75
CA THR A 904 -1.95 -19.82 -22.62
C THR A 904 -2.48 -19.35 -23.97
N VAL A 905 -3.23 -18.23 -24.01
CA VAL A 905 -3.69 -17.59 -25.25
C VAL A 905 -2.53 -16.98 -26.06
N LEU A 906 -1.53 -16.42 -25.39
CA LEU A 906 -0.38 -15.76 -26.03
C LEU A 906 0.71 -16.73 -26.50
N PHE A 907 0.77 -17.95 -25.96
CA PHE A 907 1.80 -18.94 -26.27
C PHE A 907 1.22 -20.37 -26.31
N ASP A 908 0.78 -20.78 -27.50
CA ASP A 908 0.23 -22.12 -27.82
C ASP A 908 1.30 -23.04 -28.45
N GLY A 909 2.56 -22.89 -28.03
CA GLY A 909 3.72 -23.58 -28.58
C GLY A 909 4.42 -24.51 -27.58
N GLU A 910 5.29 -25.38 -28.09
CA GLU A 910 6.19 -26.17 -27.22
C GLU A 910 7.18 -25.24 -26.50
N VAL A 911 7.14 -25.26 -25.17
CA VAL A 911 7.94 -24.39 -24.30
C VAL A 911 9.30 -25.04 -24.07
N ALA A 912 10.35 -24.47 -24.65
CA ALA A 912 11.71 -25.00 -24.51
C ALA A 912 12.28 -24.76 -23.10
N ASP A 913 13.23 -25.61 -22.69
CA ASP A 913 13.93 -25.49 -21.41
C ASP A 913 14.59 -24.11 -21.23
N GLY A 914 14.46 -23.55 -20.02
CA GLY A 914 14.94 -22.20 -19.71
C GLY A 914 14.03 -21.07 -20.20
N SER A 915 12.84 -21.37 -20.74
CA SER A 915 11.80 -20.35 -20.97
C SER A 915 11.29 -19.78 -19.65
N ALA A 916 11.02 -18.49 -19.63
CA ALA A 916 10.69 -17.71 -18.43
C ALA A 916 9.38 -16.93 -18.59
N ALA A 917 8.58 -16.84 -17.52
CA ALA A 917 7.32 -16.11 -17.54
C ALA A 917 7.15 -15.19 -16.31
N LEU A 918 6.84 -13.92 -16.60
CA LEU A 918 6.37 -12.93 -15.64
C LEU A 918 4.84 -12.84 -15.72
N LEU A 919 4.17 -13.15 -14.62
CA LEU A 919 2.73 -12.96 -14.44
C LEU A 919 2.46 -11.91 -13.35
N LEU A 920 1.38 -11.14 -13.50
CA LEU A 920 0.90 -10.23 -12.45
C LEU A 920 0.12 -10.98 -11.37
N ASP A 921 -0.79 -11.85 -11.80
CA ASP A 921 -1.77 -12.56 -10.98
C ASP A 921 -1.36 -14.05 -10.86
N GLY A 922 -0.53 -14.38 -9.86
CA GLY A 922 -0.05 -15.74 -9.55
C GLY A 922 1.27 -16.14 -10.26
N PRO A 923 1.90 -17.27 -9.91
CA PRO A 923 3.11 -17.75 -10.58
C PRO A 923 2.78 -18.58 -11.83
N ALA A 924 3.65 -18.53 -12.84
CA ALA A 924 3.53 -19.38 -14.02
C ALA A 924 3.74 -20.87 -13.67
N GLY A 925 2.95 -21.75 -14.29
CA GLY A 925 3.07 -23.19 -14.12
C GLY A 925 4.22 -23.81 -14.93
N PRO A 926 4.75 -24.98 -14.52
CA PRO A 926 5.63 -25.77 -15.37
C PRO A 926 4.99 -26.02 -16.75
N PRO A 927 5.77 -26.03 -17.85
CA PRO A 927 7.24 -26.00 -17.93
C PRO A 927 7.91 -24.63 -17.78
N TRP A 928 7.17 -23.54 -17.54
CA TRP A 928 7.76 -22.20 -17.40
C TRP A 928 8.62 -22.06 -16.14
N THR A 929 9.74 -21.33 -16.26
CA THR A 929 10.45 -20.77 -15.10
C THR A 929 9.70 -19.51 -14.64
N PRO A 930 9.10 -19.49 -13.43
CA PRO A 930 8.44 -18.28 -12.94
C PRO A 930 9.49 -17.22 -12.59
N VAL A 931 9.28 -15.99 -13.04
CA VAL A 931 10.15 -14.84 -12.73
C VAL A 931 9.27 -13.69 -12.24
N SER A 932 9.66 -13.04 -11.15
CA SER A 932 8.92 -11.89 -10.62
C SER A 932 9.51 -10.56 -11.09
N ALA A 933 8.73 -9.49 -10.98
CA ALA A 933 9.21 -8.14 -11.23
C ALA A 933 10.31 -7.70 -10.25
N ALA A 934 10.41 -8.35 -9.08
CA ALA A 934 11.51 -8.14 -8.14
C ALA A 934 12.83 -8.72 -8.69
N ASP A 935 12.78 -9.93 -9.27
CA ASP A 935 13.94 -10.62 -9.83
C ASP A 935 14.48 -9.84 -11.04
N LEU A 936 13.60 -9.49 -11.99
CA LEU A 936 13.98 -8.68 -13.15
C LEU A 936 14.56 -7.32 -12.75
N ALA A 937 14.10 -6.70 -11.66
CA ALA A 937 14.67 -5.44 -11.17
C ALA A 937 16.02 -5.64 -10.43
N ALA A 938 16.20 -6.78 -9.76
CA ALA A 938 17.43 -7.17 -9.07
C ALA A 938 18.55 -7.52 -10.06
N GLU A 939 18.22 -8.18 -11.18
CA GLU A 939 19.16 -8.49 -12.27
C GLU A 939 19.83 -7.23 -12.87
N LEU A 940 19.20 -6.06 -12.77
CA LEU A 940 19.70 -4.77 -13.28
C LEU A 940 20.50 -3.95 -12.24
N VAL A 941 20.67 -4.45 -11.01
CA VAL A 941 21.45 -3.72 -9.98
C VAL A 941 22.93 -3.68 -10.39
N PRO A 942 23.63 -2.53 -10.26
CA PRO A 942 25.06 -2.46 -10.53
C PRO A 942 25.82 -3.52 -9.70
N ARG A 943 26.64 -4.33 -10.37
CA ARG A 943 27.47 -5.38 -9.75
C ARG A 943 28.77 -4.81 -9.21
#